data_AF-A0A9R1JJ76-F1
#
_entry.id   AF-A0A9R1JJ76-F1
#
_cell.length_a   1.000
_cell.length_b   1.000
_cell.length_c   1.000
_cell.angle_alpha   90.00
_cell.angle_beta   90.00
_cell.angle_gamma   90.00
#
_symmetry.space_group_name_H-M   'P 1'
#
loop_
_entity.id
_entity.type
_entity.pdbx_description
1 polymer ?
#
loop_
_entity_poly.entity_id
_entity_poly.type
_entity_poly.pdbx_seq_one_letter_code
_entity_poly.pdbx_strand_id
1 'polypeptide(L)'
;MGSFLPWRSWSLIVLFLLLQSMLQLSSGCFVEERAALLDIQSSLIRAHSQISLDSWRKDDDDCCSWDLVKCNNSTQRVSHLDLSLVYFPADVDDRWYLNLTAFSAFHELRYLDLSYNYQCSLSSEGLVGLSKLRYLDLSGTLLGVGFPEFIAKIFSLEVLALNDNNLNGSLQAAAVENLRNLRQLNMSGNRFNGDLPASLFALPQLKILDLSRNNFCWHIPVSSSPGPISPEVLDLSFNRLNGTLPVRAFKNIRSLNLGGNQFSGSLPVSLFALPHLKFLDLSDNNFKGRFPVNLSLVPVPLEVLHLEYNKLSGPLPTEQEFVNLQNLRELYLSSNRFSGSIPTFLLSLPHIERLNLSKNFLGGQILRNRSLNLSPSLRSLRFSQNNLSGRFSFTWLGNLTKLEEIDLSGNSNLVVDVSISRWTSPLQLKQLLLSGCDIDKNIIAEPHFLRTQHHLEVLDLSNNNLSGSMPNWLFTKEARLQDLNLGNNSLTGSLDPIWHTQSSLSVINIHMNHITGQLPANLSSMFPGLFVLDFSSNDLFGHIPTSLCEISGMHVLDLSNNNLSGEVPACVFTNYPMLMTLKVSNNKLGGLLFSGMSNLSSIRELCLDGNKFKGTLPRDLAGENLRVIDLHDNELSGKLDTSFWNMSCLKVLNLAGNHITGKIDQHICGFTEICLLDLSRNYLTGSVPNSCFIVLNFLNLTGNSLSSDISFALFNTSSLIALDIRHNHFMGNLNWVGYLENIRLLSLGGNKYEGQITPNLCRLMYMRIIDLSHNKLSGSLPACIGNISFKGDTDDQILHSIDGIASPSYHTFYVLKDFTFATKGNLYTYGRSFFISMAGIDLSANMLDGEIPWELGNLRHIKSLNLSSNFFVGPIPTTLGGMGEIESLDLSHNELSGPIPWQLTQLSSLGVFSVAYNNLSGCIPNSGQLSSFNMDSYLANINLHNITHGNTCAAPSPDPAAGKDVEEMRSDPVLYVVTAVGFVFAFWATIGFSFCHPYGRSVMLKL
;
A
#
# COMPACT_ATOMS: atom_id res chain seq x y z
N MET A 1 -26.11 -92.87 -54.70
CA MET A 1 -25.30 -91.63 -54.80
C MET A 1 -26.27 -90.47 -54.88
N GLY A 2 -26.38 -89.67 -53.83
CA GLY A 2 -27.35 -88.58 -53.75
C GLY A 2 -27.97 -88.49 -52.36
N SER A 3 -27.34 -87.70 -51.50
CA SER A 3 -28.01 -87.10 -50.35
C SER A 3 -27.58 -85.64 -50.28
N PHE A 4 -28.51 -84.80 -50.70
CA PHE A 4 -28.56 -83.37 -50.46
C PHE A 4 -28.39 -83.11 -48.95
N LEU A 5 -27.41 -82.27 -48.60
CA LEU A 5 -27.39 -81.53 -47.33
C LEU A 5 -27.62 -80.05 -47.64
N PRO A 6 -28.41 -79.33 -46.82
CA PRO A 6 -29.17 -78.18 -47.27
C PRO A 6 -28.38 -76.87 -47.15
N TRP A 7 -28.53 -76.02 -48.17
CA TRP A 7 -28.00 -74.65 -48.27
C TRP A 7 -28.32 -73.71 -47.08
N ARG A 8 -29.20 -74.12 -46.14
CA ARG A 8 -29.52 -73.34 -44.93
C ARG A 8 -28.37 -73.24 -43.93
N SER A 9 -27.46 -74.22 -43.87
CA SER A 9 -26.34 -74.18 -42.93
C SER A 9 -25.21 -73.25 -43.40
N TRP A 10 -24.99 -73.17 -44.73
CA TRP A 10 -24.01 -72.26 -45.31
C TRP A 10 -24.50 -70.81 -45.30
N SER A 11 -25.78 -70.56 -45.52
CA SER A 11 -26.32 -69.20 -45.38
C SER A 11 -26.33 -68.73 -43.93
N LEU A 12 -26.54 -69.59 -42.93
CA LEU A 12 -26.39 -69.24 -41.52
C LEU A 12 -24.93 -69.03 -41.10
N ILE A 13 -23.98 -69.81 -41.63
CA ILE A 13 -22.55 -69.61 -41.37
C ILE A 13 -22.03 -68.35 -42.07
N VAL A 14 -22.47 -68.08 -43.31
CA VAL A 14 -22.14 -66.83 -44.01
C VAL A 14 -22.85 -65.64 -43.37
N LEU A 15 -24.08 -65.77 -42.87
CA LEU A 15 -24.75 -64.71 -42.10
C LEU A 15 -24.09 -64.52 -40.73
N PHE A 16 -23.59 -65.58 -40.08
CA PHE A 16 -22.87 -65.51 -38.80
C PHE A 16 -21.43 -65.00 -38.97
N LEU A 17 -20.77 -65.30 -40.10
CA LEU A 17 -19.48 -64.75 -40.50
C LEU A 17 -19.60 -63.33 -41.05
N LEU A 18 -20.71 -62.97 -41.70
CA LEU A 18 -21.04 -61.59 -42.08
C LEU A 18 -21.48 -60.78 -40.85
N LEU A 19 -22.21 -61.37 -39.89
CA LEU A 19 -22.45 -60.74 -38.60
C LEU A 19 -21.15 -60.66 -37.79
N GLN A 20 -20.26 -61.65 -37.82
CA GLN A 20 -18.94 -61.57 -37.18
C GLN A 20 -17.99 -60.60 -37.91
N SER A 21 -18.10 -60.41 -39.22
CA SER A 21 -17.37 -59.38 -39.96
C SER A 21 -17.98 -57.99 -39.79
N MET A 22 -19.27 -57.89 -39.48
CA MET A 22 -19.94 -56.65 -39.04
C MET A 22 -19.75 -56.39 -37.53
N LEU A 23 -19.33 -57.40 -36.76
CA LEU A 23 -18.99 -57.34 -35.33
C LEU A 23 -17.46 -57.28 -35.08
N GLN A 24 -16.64 -57.35 -36.12
CA GLN A 24 -15.25 -56.91 -36.05
C GLN A 24 -15.20 -55.39 -36.23
N LEU A 25 -15.09 -54.71 -35.08
CA LEU A 25 -14.55 -53.37 -34.89
C LEU A 25 -14.64 -52.45 -36.11
N SER A 26 -15.69 -51.62 -36.17
CA SER A 26 -15.42 -50.25 -36.64
C SER A 26 -14.35 -49.70 -35.69
N SER A 27 -13.14 -49.54 -36.21
CA SER A 27 -12.07 -48.74 -35.60
C SER A 27 -12.59 -47.31 -35.65
N GLY A 28 -13.42 -46.97 -34.68
CA GLY A 28 -14.35 -45.90 -34.85
C GLY A 28 -15.20 -45.60 -33.63
N CYS A 29 -15.12 -44.36 -33.20
CA CYS A 29 -16.05 -43.72 -32.27
C CYS A 29 -17.51 -43.88 -32.73
N PHE A 30 -18.45 -43.95 -31.78
CA PHE A 30 -19.86 -44.04 -32.14
C PHE A 30 -20.32 -42.79 -32.91
N VAL A 31 -21.25 -42.97 -33.86
CA VAL A 31 -21.68 -41.90 -34.77
C VAL A 31 -22.20 -40.68 -34.02
N GLU A 32 -22.97 -40.88 -32.95
CA GLU A 32 -23.47 -39.80 -32.09
C GLU A 32 -22.35 -39.06 -31.33
N GLU A 33 -21.33 -39.77 -30.83
CA GLU A 33 -20.20 -39.20 -30.09
C GLU A 33 -19.28 -38.41 -31.03
N ARG A 34 -19.03 -38.97 -32.22
CA ARG A 34 -18.27 -38.30 -33.30
C ARG A 34 -18.98 -37.04 -33.78
N ALA A 35 -20.30 -37.08 -33.97
CA ALA A 35 -21.07 -35.91 -34.35
C ALA A 35 -21.00 -34.81 -33.29
N ALA A 36 -21.06 -35.17 -32.01
CA ALA A 36 -20.91 -34.22 -30.90
C ALA A 36 -19.50 -33.59 -30.86
N LEU A 37 -18.43 -34.37 -31.05
CA LEU A 37 -17.06 -33.85 -31.11
C LEU A 37 -16.87 -32.89 -32.30
N LEU A 38 -17.36 -33.25 -33.49
CA LEU A 38 -17.29 -32.37 -34.66
C LEU A 38 -18.11 -31.08 -34.48
N ASP A 39 -19.23 -31.12 -33.75
CA ASP A 39 -19.99 -29.91 -33.41
C ASP A 39 -19.18 -28.98 -32.49
N ILE A 40 -18.51 -29.54 -31.47
CA ILE A 40 -17.60 -28.80 -30.57
C ILE A 40 -16.47 -28.15 -31.38
N GLN A 41 -15.80 -28.89 -32.26
CA GLN A 41 -14.75 -28.34 -33.13
C GLN A 41 -15.30 -27.21 -34.01
N SER A 42 -16.47 -27.41 -34.63
CA SER A 42 -17.10 -26.39 -35.47
C SER A 42 -17.42 -25.10 -34.69
N SER A 43 -17.77 -25.23 -33.41
CA SER A 43 -18.03 -24.09 -32.53
C SER A 43 -16.77 -23.27 -32.22
N LEU A 44 -15.61 -23.92 -32.08
CA LEU A 44 -14.31 -23.26 -31.88
C LEU A 44 -13.86 -22.52 -33.14
N ILE A 45 -14.03 -23.13 -34.31
CA ILE A 45 -13.74 -22.50 -35.60
C ILE A 45 -14.61 -21.25 -35.80
N ARG A 46 -15.90 -21.33 -35.47
CA ARG A 46 -16.82 -20.17 -35.52
C ARG A 46 -16.43 -19.05 -34.56
N ALA A 47 -15.73 -19.36 -33.47
CA ALA A 47 -15.28 -18.41 -32.47
C ALA A 47 -13.87 -17.84 -32.75
N HIS A 48 -13.30 -18.10 -33.92
CA HIS A 48 -11.97 -17.65 -34.34
C HIS A 48 -10.85 -18.01 -33.35
N SER A 49 -10.94 -19.18 -32.69
CA SER A 49 -9.86 -19.64 -31.80
C SER A 49 -8.54 -19.76 -32.56
N GLN A 50 -7.45 -19.25 -31.97
CA GLN A 50 -6.11 -19.40 -32.53
C GLN A 50 -5.56 -20.84 -32.45
N ILE A 51 -6.21 -21.71 -31.68
CA ILE A 51 -5.83 -23.12 -31.52
C ILE A 51 -6.60 -23.97 -32.53
N SER A 52 -5.88 -24.68 -33.38
CA SER A 52 -6.47 -25.59 -34.35
C SER A 52 -6.50 -27.02 -33.81
N LEU A 53 -7.69 -27.62 -33.71
CA LEU A 53 -7.89 -29.05 -33.40
C LEU A 53 -7.69 -29.89 -34.67
N ASP A 54 -6.49 -29.87 -35.25
CA ASP A 54 -6.18 -30.43 -36.59
C ASP A 54 -6.33 -31.96 -36.70
N SER A 55 -6.30 -32.66 -35.56
CA SER A 55 -6.51 -34.11 -35.49
C SER A 55 -7.98 -34.52 -35.59
N TRP A 56 -8.92 -33.61 -35.31
CA TRP A 56 -10.36 -33.90 -35.36
C TRP A 56 -10.85 -33.79 -36.81
N ARG A 57 -10.79 -34.87 -37.58
CA ARG A 57 -11.05 -34.84 -39.03
C ARG A 57 -12.38 -35.47 -39.41
N LYS A 58 -13.09 -34.84 -40.35
CA LYS A 58 -14.36 -35.34 -40.89
C LYS A 58 -14.22 -36.62 -41.74
N ASP A 59 -13.01 -36.93 -42.20
CA ASP A 59 -12.72 -38.13 -42.99
C ASP A 59 -12.12 -39.28 -42.17
N ASP A 60 -11.90 -39.05 -40.86
CA ASP A 60 -11.42 -40.07 -39.92
C ASP A 60 -12.58 -40.62 -39.10
N ASP A 61 -12.73 -41.94 -39.11
CA ASP A 61 -13.80 -42.63 -38.39
C ASP A 61 -13.41 -42.91 -36.92
N ASP A 62 -12.12 -42.86 -36.57
CA ASP A 62 -11.61 -43.20 -35.23
C ASP A 62 -11.35 -41.99 -34.33
N CYS A 63 -12.42 -41.44 -33.73
CA CYS A 63 -12.31 -40.36 -32.74
C CYS A 63 -11.47 -40.74 -31.50
N CYS A 64 -11.23 -42.04 -31.24
CA CYS A 64 -10.42 -42.48 -30.10
C CYS A 64 -8.92 -42.24 -30.33
N SER A 65 -8.52 -41.94 -31.56
CA SER A 65 -7.16 -41.53 -31.93
C SER A 65 -6.95 -40.01 -31.92
N TRP A 66 -8.03 -39.24 -31.74
CA TRP A 66 -7.96 -37.78 -31.77
C TRP A 66 -7.28 -37.23 -30.52
N ASP A 67 -6.54 -36.13 -30.69
CA ASP A 67 -5.95 -35.45 -29.54
C ASP A 67 -7.06 -35.05 -28.57
N LEU A 68 -6.76 -35.07 -27.27
CA LEU A 68 -7.69 -34.68 -26.21
C LEU A 68 -8.87 -35.63 -25.95
N VAL A 69 -9.01 -36.71 -26.73
CA VAL A 69 -10.05 -37.73 -26.56
C VAL A 69 -9.43 -39.04 -26.07
N LYS A 70 -10.04 -39.68 -25.06
CA LYS A 70 -9.70 -41.06 -24.69
C LYS A 70 -10.94 -41.93 -24.57
N CYS A 71 -10.93 -43.06 -25.25
CA CYS A 71 -12.02 -44.03 -25.21
C CYS A 71 -11.79 -45.14 -24.17
N ASN A 72 -12.88 -45.77 -23.76
CA ASN A 72 -12.84 -46.96 -22.94
C ASN A 72 -12.40 -48.16 -23.78
N ASN A 73 -11.34 -48.85 -23.35
CA ASN A 73 -10.75 -49.98 -24.07
C ASN A 73 -11.73 -51.14 -24.35
N SER A 74 -12.78 -51.29 -23.54
CA SER A 74 -13.77 -52.37 -23.70
C SER A 74 -14.99 -51.97 -24.51
N THR A 75 -15.48 -50.73 -24.37
CA THR A 75 -16.70 -50.27 -25.04
C THR A 75 -16.45 -49.41 -26.27
N GLN A 76 -15.20 -48.97 -26.50
CA GLN A 76 -14.79 -48.05 -27.56
C GLN A 76 -15.57 -46.71 -27.58
N ARG A 77 -16.22 -46.36 -26.46
CA ARG A 77 -16.91 -45.07 -26.26
C ARG A 77 -16.01 -44.05 -25.60
N VAL A 78 -16.23 -42.77 -25.90
CA VAL A 78 -15.51 -41.66 -25.26
C VAL A 78 -15.70 -41.69 -23.75
N SER A 79 -14.57 -41.67 -23.02
CA SER A 79 -14.53 -41.76 -21.57
C SER A 79 -13.84 -40.58 -20.89
N HIS A 80 -12.89 -39.93 -21.59
CA HIS A 80 -12.22 -38.72 -21.12
C HIS A 80 -12.18 -37.71 -22.26
N LEU A 81 -12.47 -36.46 -21.93
CA LEU A 81 -12.42 -35.33 -22.83
C LEU A 81 -11.76 -34.16 -22.12
N ASP A 82 -10.61 -33.73 -22.64
CA ASP A 82 -9.81 -32.63 -22.07
C ASP A 82 -9.82 -31.43 -23.01
N LEU A 83 -10.74 -30.51 -22.79
CA LEU A 83 -10.85 -29.28 -23.57
C LEU A 83 -10.31 -28.09 -22.78
N SER A 84 -9.32 -28.29 -21.91
CA SER A 84 -8.69 -27.17 -21.21
C SER A 84 -7.90 -26.28 -22.18
N LEU A 85 -7.97 -24.95 -21.99
CA LEU A 85 -7.22 -23.96 -22.77
C LEU A 85 -7.34 -24.07 -24.31
N VAL A 86 -8.45 -24.62 -24.84
CA VAL A 86 -8.65 -24.78 -26.29
C VAL A 86 -9.18 -23.52 -26.98
N TYR A 87 -9.63 -22.53 -26.19
CA TYR A 87 -10.13 -21.26 -26.69
C TYR A 87 -9.19 -20.09 -26.36
N PHE A 88 -8.61 -19.49 -27.40
CA PHE A 88 -7.82 -18.26 -27.32
C PHE A 88 -8.35 -17.24 -28.33
N PRO A 89 -8.96 -16.13 -27.88
CA PRO A 89 -9.61 -15.17 -28.78
C PRO A 89 -8.58 -14.40 -29.62
N ALA A 90 -8.91 -14.16 -30.89
CA ALA A 90 -8.09 -13.31 -31.77
C ALA A 90 -8.41 -11.81 -31.61
N ASP A 91 -9.65 -11.49 -31.23
CA ASP A 91 -10.15 -10.14 -30.95
C ASP A 91 -10.93 -10.11 -29.61
N VAL A 92 -11.03 -8.95 -28.98
CA VAL A 92 -11.70 -8.74 -27.67
C VAL A 92 -13.21 -9.02 -27.74
N ASP A 93 -13.81 -8.94 -28.93
CA ASP A 93 -15.25 -9.17 -29.16
C ASP A 93 -15.61 -10.62 -29.50
N ASP A 94 -14.63 -11.49 -29.81
CA ASP A 94 -14.90 -12.91 -30.11
C ASP A 94 -15.35 -13.66 -28.84
N ARG A 95 -16.37 -14.52 -28.98
CA ARG A 95 -16.88 -15.35 -27.88
C ARG A 95 -17.11 -16.80 -28.30
N TRP A 96 -16.67 -17.73 -27.46
CA TRP A 96 -16.95 -19.15 -27.66
C TRP A 96 -18.25 -19.58 -26.98
N TYR A 97 -19.23 -19.95 -27.80
CA TYR A 97 -20.51 -20.50 -27.35
C TYR A 97 -20.52 -22.02 -27.48
N LEU A 98 -20.22 -22.71 -26.39
CA LEU A 98 -20.27 -24.18 -26.32
C LEU A 98 -21.68 -24.67 -25.96
N ASN A 99 -22.31 -25.44 -26.84
CA ASN A 99 -23.59 -26.06 -26.56
C ASN A 99 -23.41 -27.31 -25.68
N LEU A 100 -23.71 -27.20 -24.39
CA LEU A 100 -23.53 -28.32 -23.45
C LEU A 100 -24.42 -29.54 -23.75
N THR A 101 -25.52 -29.39 -24.50
CA THR A 101 -26.35 -30.55 -24.86
C THR A 101 -25.61 -31.57 -25.73
N ALA A 102 -24.55 -31.16 -26.44
CA ALA A 102 -23.68 -32.06 -27.18
C ALA A 102 -23.04 -33.14 -26.27
N PHE A 103 -22.80 -32.83 -24.99
CA PHE A 103 -22.20 -33.79 -24.07
C PHE A 103 -23.13 -34.96 -23.71
N SER A 104 -24.44 -34.83 -23.92
CA SER A 104 -25.40 -35.91 -23.65
C SER A 104 -25.16 -37.17 -24.49
N ALA A 105 -24.43 -37.05 -25.62
CA ALA A 105 -24.02 -38.17 -26.45
C ALA A 105 -22.95 -39.08 -25.80
N PHE A 106 -22.18 -38.56 -24.84
CA PHE A 106 -21.05 -39.30 -24.25
C PHE A 106 -21.48 -40.14 -23.02
N HIS A 107 -22.17 -41.24 -23.27
CA HIS A 107 -22.77 -42.06 -22.21
C HIS A 107 -21.76 -42.75 -21.24
N GLU A 108 -20.50 -42.92 -21.66
CA GLU A 108 -19.42 -43.49 -20.84
C GLU A 108 -18.48 -42.42 -20.26
N LEU A 109 -18.78 -41.13 -20.40
CA LEU A 109 -17.90 -40.05 -19.97
C LEU A 109 -17.68 -40.08 -18.46
N ARG A 110 -16.41 -40.10 -18.05
CA ARG A 110 -15.95 -40.10 -16.66
C ARG A 110 -15.15 -38.86 -16.30
N TYR A 111 -14.47 -38.26 -17.28
CA TYR A 111 -13.61 -37.10 -17.11
C TYR A 111 -13.96 -36.04 -18.15
N LEU A 112 -14.26 -34.84 -17.66
CA LEU A 112 -14.49 -33.66 -18.47
C LEU A 112 -13.73 -32.47 -17.89
N ASP A 113 -12.84 -31.89 -18.69
CA ASP A 113 -12.12 -30.67 -18.37
C ASP A 113 -12.49 -29.58 -19.39
N LEU A 114 -13.06 -28.48 -18.92
CA LEU A 114 -13.40 -27.29 -19.72
C LEU A 114 -12.65 -26.05 -19.22
N SER A 115 -11.60 -26.23 -18.41
CA SER A 115 -10.96 -25.14 -17.68
C SER A 115 -10.24 -24.12 -18.57
N TYR A 116 -10.17 -22.89 -18.08
CA TYR A 116 -9.49 -21.73 -18.67
C TYR A 116 -9.88 -21.42 -20.13
N ASN A 117 -11.13 -21.72 -20.49
CA ASN A 117 -11.74 -21.24 -21.71
C ASN A 117 -12.58 -20.01 -21.40
N TYR A 118 -12.03 -18.82 -21.69
CA TYR A 118 -12.66 -17.54 -21.37
C TYR A 118 -14.08 -17.45 -21.97
N GLN A 119 -15.06 -17.10 -21.13
CA GLN A 119 -16.40 -16.64 -21.53
C GLN A 119 -17.35 -17.70 -22.10
N CYS A 120 -17.35 -18.89 -21.49
CA CYS A 120 -18.26 -19.97 -21.84
C CYS A 120 -19.62 -19.82 -21.12
N SER A 121 -20.67 -19.42 -21.84
CA SER A 121 -22.04 -19.38 -21.29
C SER A 121 -22.61 -20.79 -21.18
N LEU A 122 -22.56 -21.39 -19.98
CA LEU A 122 -22.97 -22.77 -19.74
C LEU A 122 -24.50 -22.91 -19.57
N SER A 123 -25.14 -23.74 -20.40
CA SER A 123 -26.56 -24.13 -20.25
C SER A 123 -26.71 -25.35 -19.32
N SER A 124 -27.68 -25.33 -18.40
CA SER A 124 -27.78 -26.25 -17.26
C SER A 124 -28.17 -27.71 -17.58
N GLU A 125 -28.61 -28.03 -18.81
CA GLU A 125 -29.31 -29.29 -19.09
C GLU A 125 -28.39 -30.43 -19.60
N GLY A 126 -27.28 -30.11 -20.25
CA GLY A 126 -26.48 -31.11 -20.98
C GLY A 126 -25.65 -32.07 -20.12
N LEU A 127 -25.24 -31.66 -18.91
CA LEU A 127 -24.34 -32.44 -18.05
C LEU A 127 -25.07 -33.30 -17.00
N VAL A 128 -26.32 -32.98 -16.66
CA VAL A 128 -27.09 -33.64 -15.58
C VAL A 128 -27.38 -35.13 -15.90
N GLY A 129 -27.39 -35.51 -17.17
CA GLY A 129 -27.61 -36.90 -17.61
C GLY A 129 -26.38 -37.82 -17.54
N LEU A 130 -25.19 -37.28 -17.24
CA LEU A 130 -23.92 -38.02 -17.27
C LEU A 130 -23.68 -38.82 -15.99
N SER A 131 -24.44 -39.90 -15.80
CA SER A 131 -24.41 -40.74 -14.57
C SER A 131 -23.05 -41.38 -14.23
N LYS A 132 -22.10 -41.40 -15.17
CA LYS A 132 -20.75 -41.96 -15.00
C LYS A 132 -19.67 -40.90 -14.76
N LEU A 133 -20.02 -39.61 -14.83
CA LEU A 133 -19.08 -38.50 -14.69
C LEU A 133 -18.53 -38.44 -13.27
N ARG A 134 -17.21 -38.48 -13.13
CA ARG A 134 -16.50 -38.49 -11.84
C ARG A 134 -15.62 -37.26 -11.66
N TYR A 135 -15.02 -36.77 -12.74
CA TYR A 135 -14.17 -35.58 -12.74
C TYR A 135 -14.80 -34.51 -13.61
N LEU A 136 -15.00 -33.33 -13.04
CA LEU A 136 -15.50 -32.15 -13.73
C LEU A 136 -14.67 -30.93 -13.33
N ASP A 137 -14.00 -30.32 -14.30
CA ASP A 137 -13.30 -29.05 -14.13
C ASP A 137 -13.93 -27.96 -15.00
N LEU A 138 -14.40 -26.89 -14.35
CA LEU A 138 -14.98 -25.70 -14.99
C LEU A 138 -14.23 -24.44 -14.57
N SER A 139 -12.98 -24.55 -14.15
CA SER A 139 -12.20 -23.43 -13.60
C SER A 139 -11.95 -22.35 -14.65
N GLY A 140 -12.00 -21.06 -14.30
CA GLY A 140 -11.71 -19.97 -15.24
C GLY A 140 -12.67 -19.84 -16.42
N THR A 141 -13.92 -20.33 -16.31
CA THR A 141 -14.90 -20.32 -17.42
C THR A 141 -15.92 -19.17 -17.38
N LEU A 142 -15.82 -18.26 -16.38
CA LEU A 142 -16.79 -17.20 -16.10
C LEU A 142 -18.21 -17.74 -15.86
N LEU A 143 -18.32 -18.82 -15.07
CA LEU A 143 -19.60 -19.24 -14.50
C LEU A 143 -20.27 -18.01 -13.85
N GLY A 144 -21.57 -17.84 -14.07
CA GLY A 144 -22.30 -16.62 -13.70
C GLY A 144 -22.39 -16.33 -12.19
N VAL A 145 -23.55 -15.84 -11.74
CA VAL A 145 -23.73 -15.41 -10.35
C VAL A 145 -24.11 -16.62 -9.47
N GLY A 146 -23.24 -17.00 -8.55
CA GLY A 146 -23.54 -18.02 -7.51
C GLY A 146 -23.15 -19.46 -7.86
N PHE A 147 -23.29 -20.36 -6.89
CA PHE A 147 -22.98 -21.78 -7.09
C PHE A 147 -23.95 -22.41 -8.11
N PRO A 148 -23.46 -23.09 -9.17
CA PRO A 148 -24.34 -23.63 -10.20
C PRO A 148 -25.22 -24.79 -9.72
N GLU A 149 -26.54 -24.59 -9.67
CA GLU A 149 -27.49 -25.57 -9.11
C GLU A 149 -27.49 -26.93 -9.82
N PHE A 150 -27.16 -26.98 -11.11
CA PHE A 150 -27.14 -28.22 -11.87
C PHE A 150 -26.07 -29.20 -11.35
N ILE A 151 -24.99 -28.69 -10.77
CA ILE A 151 -23.90 -29.50 -10.21
C ILE A 151 -24.44 -30.37 -9.07
N ALA A 152 -25.35 -29.83 -8.25
CA ALA A 152 -25.98 -30.55 -7.14
C ALA A 152 -26.80 -31.77 -7.59
N LYS A 153 -27.07 -31.92 -8.90
CA LYS A 153 -27.78 -33.05 -9.51
C LYS A 153 -26.85 -34.13 -10.05
N ILE A 154 -25.53 -33.91 -10.09
CA ILE A 154 -24.53 -34.85 -10.61
C ILE A 154 -23.93 -35.66 -9.45
N PHE A 155 -24.71 -36.61 -8.93
CA PHE A 155 -24.35 -37.37 -7.72
C PHE A 155 -23.11 -38.27 -7.86
N SER A 156 -22.65 -38.52 -9.09
CA SER A 156 -21.51 -39.38 -9.40
C SER A 156 -20.14 -38.71 -9.23
N LEU A 157 -20.10 -37.38 -9.02
CA LEU A 157 -18.85 -36.63 -8.95
C LEU A 157 -17.97 -37.07 -7.76
N GLU A 158 -16.69 -37.31 -8.07
CA GLU A 158 -15.61 -37.55 -7.14
C GLU A 158 -14.67 -36.32 -7.04
N VAL A 159 -14.49 -35.57 -8.13
CA VAL A 159 -13.66 -34.37 -8.20
C VAL A 159 -14.44 -33.25 -8.89
N LEU A 160 -14.48 -32.09 -8.24
CA LEU A 160 -15.09 -30.88 -8.78
C LEU A 160 -14.15 -29.69 -8.59
N ALA A 161 -13.84 -29.00 -9.69
CA ALA A 161 -13.07 -27.76 -9.69
C ALA A 161 -13.88 -26.62 -10.33
N LEU A 162 -14.00 -25.52 -9.59
CA LEU A 162 -14.74 -24.31 -9.95
C LEU A 162 -13.91 -23.04 -9.66
N ASN A 163 -12.59 -23.13 -9.57
CA ASN A 163 -11.77 -21.98 -9.18
C ASN A 163 -11.75 -20.88 -10.26
N ASP A 164 -11.44 -19.65 -9.84
CA ASP A 164 -11.27 -18.48 -10.73
C ASP A 164 -12.48 -18.15 -11.61
N ASN A 165 -13.70 -18.38 -11.11
CA ASN A 165 -14.94 -18.18 -11.87
C ASN A 165 -15.73 -16.92 -11.50
N ASN A 166 -15.22 -16.09 -10.59
CA ASN A 166 -15.93 -14.89 -10.11
C ASN A 166 -17.29 -15.18 -9.44
N LEU A 167 -17.53 -16.43 -9.00
CA LEU A 167 -18.75 -16.85 -8.32
C LEU A 167 -18.94 -16.07 -7.01
N ASN A 168 -20.16 -15.65 -6.68
CA ASN A 168 -20.42 -14.82 -5.51
C ASN A 168 -21.61 -15.33 -4.68
N GLY A 169 -21.94 -14.62 -3.60
CA GLY A 169 -23.04 -15.01 -2.70
C GLY A 169 -22.66 -16.11 -1.72
N SER A 170 -23.64 -16.56 -0.93
CA SER A 170 -23.43 -17.54 0.13
C SER A 170 -23.54 -18.97 -0.38
N LEU A 171 -22.62 -19.85 0.05
CA LEU A 171 -22.69 -21.28 -0.26
C LEU A 171 -23.78 -21.96 0.59
N GLN A 172 -24.92 -22.24 -0.03
CA GLN A 172 -26.06 -22.89 0.64
C GLN A 172 -25.75 -24.35 0.97
N ALA A 173 -26.14 -24.82 2.16
CA ALA A 173 -25.89 -26.18 2.62
C ALA A 173 -26.47 -27.25 1.65
N ALA A 174 -27.65 -26.99 1.10
CA ALA A 174 -28.34 -27.88 0.15
C ALA A 174 -27.60 -28.05 -1.19
N ALA A 175 -26.73 -27.10 -1.55
CA ALA A 175 -26.00 -27.14 -2.82
C ALA A 175 -24.93 -28.24 -2.85
N VAL A 176 -24.38 -28.62 -1.69
CA VAL A 176 -23.29 -29.59 -1.57
C VAL A 176 -23.69 -30.88 -0.86
N GLU A 177 -24.83 -30.90 -0.12
CA GLU A 177 -25.28 -32.04 0.68
C GLU A 177 -25.45 -33.35 -0.12
N ASN A 178 -25.78 -33.22 -1.41
CA ASN A 178 -26.01 -34.33 -2.33
C ASN A 178 -24.74 -34.93 -2.95
N LEU A 179 -23.59 -34.24 -2.85
CA LEU A 179 -22.32 -34.64 -3.47
C LEU A 179 -21.55 -35.64 -2.59
N ARG A 180 -22.20 -36.74 -2.18
CA ARG A 180 -21.65 -37.67 -1.16
C ARG A 180 -20.43 -38.48 -1.62
N ASN A 181 -20.21 -38.59 -2.93
CA ASN A 181 -19.04 -39.27 -3.51
C ASN A 181 -17.82 -38.35 -3.65
N LEU A 182 -17.98 -37.05 -3.37
CA LEU A 182 -16.95 -36.05 -3.60
C LEU A 182 -15.75 -36.30 -2.69
N ARG A 183 -14.58 -36.39 -3.31
CA ARG A 183 -13.26 -36.58 -2.68
C ARG A 183 -12.45 -35.29 -2.71
N GLN A 184 -12.61 -34.48 -3.75
CA GLN A 184 -11.93 -33.21 -3.92
C GLN A 184 -12.91 -32.13 -4.38
N LEU A 185 -12.88 -31.00 -3.69
CA LEU A 185 -13.58 -29.78 -4.07
C LEU A 185 -12.61 -28.61 -4.07
N ASN A 186 -12.47 -27.95 -5.22
CA ASN A 186 -11.75 -26.67 -5.33
C ASN A 186 -12.72 -25.57 -5.79
N MET A 187 -12.89 -24.53 -4.97
CA MET A 187 -13.66 -23.33 -5.29
C MET A 187 -12.86 -22.06 -5.00
N SER A 188 -11.53 -22.14 -5.03
CA SER A 188 -10.63 -21.02 -4.74
C SER A 188 -10.74 -19.88 -5.77
N GLY A 189 -10.28 -18.68 -5.41
CA GLY A 189 -10.23 -17.55 -6.35
C GLY A 189 -11.61 -17.04 -6.80
N ASN A 190 -12.61 -17.17 -5.94
CA ASN A 190 -13.99 -16.71 -6.19
C ASN A 190 -14.35 -15.55 -5.22
N ARG A 191 -15.61 -15.12 -5.23
CA ARG A 191 -16.17 -14.07 -4.36
C ARG A 191 -17.24 -14.61 -3.41
N PHE A 192 -17.22 -15.91 -3.08
CA PHE A 192 -18.18 -16.50 -2.13
C PHE A 192 -18.07 -15.82 -0.77
N ASN A 193 -19.20 -15.60 -0.11
CA ASN A 193 -19.29 -14.90 1.17
C ASN A 193 -20.18 -15.64 2.18
N GLY A 194 -20.33 -15.07 3.39
CA GLY A 194 -21.13 -15.67 4.44
C GLY A 194 -20.43 -16.83 5.16
N ASP A 195 -21.22 -17.64 5.86
CA ASP A 195 -20.74 -18.75 6.68
C ASP A 195 -20.32 -19.96 5.85
N LEU A 196 -19.36 -20.73 6.37
CA LEU A 196 -19.02 -22.05 5.86
C LEU A 196 -20.11 -23.07 6.24
N PRO A 197 -20.74 -23.77 5.28
CA PRO A 197 -21.81 -24.72 5.58
C PRO A 197 -21.27 -25.98 6.28
N ALA A 198 -21.84 -26.35 7.42
CA ALA A 198 -21.43 -27.55 8.17
C ALA A 198 -21.62 -28.86 7.39
N SER A 199 -22.57 -28.91 6.43
CA SER A 199 -22.78 -30.07 5.56
C SER A 199 -21.56 -30.41 4.70
N LEU A 200 -20.75 -29.41 4.33
CA LEU A 200 -19.54 -29.59 3.55
C LEU A 200 -18.48 -30.39 4.32
N PHE A 201 -18.33 -30.09 5.62
CA PHE A 201 -17.42 -30.79 6.53
C PHE A 201 -17.97 -32.15 7.00
N ALA A 202 -19.19 -32.51 6.58
CA ALA A 202 -19.82 -33.79 6.87
C ALA A 202 -19.83 -34.75 5.67
N LEU A 203 -19.26 -34.35 4.52
CA LEU A 203 -19.18 -35.20 3.34
C LEU A 203 -18.28 -36.43 3.60
N PRO A 204 -18.78 -37.66 3.38
CA PRO A 204 -18.14 -38.86 3.92
C PRO A 204 -16.86 -39.30 3.20
N GLN A 205 -16.65 -38.82 1.97
CA GLN A 205 -15.50 -39.19 1.13
C GLN A 205 -14.53 -38.01 0.92
N LEU A 206 -14.85 -36.82 1.45
CA LEU A 206 -14.10 -35.61 1.15
C LEU A 206 -12.72 -35.66 1.82
N LYS A 207 -11.67 -35.52 1.01
CA LYS A 207 -10.27 -35.55 1.43
C LYS A 207 -9.56 -34.23 1.20
N ILE A 208 -9.87 -33.54 0.10
CA ILE A 208 -9.24 -32.29 -0.29
C ILE A 208 -10.33 -31.23 -0.42
N LEU A 209 -10.21 -30.17 0.35
CA LEU A 209 -11.10 -29.02 0.29
C LEU A 209 -10.27 -27.75 0.19
N ASP A 210 -10.39 -27.05 -0.93
CA ASP A 210 -9.78 -25.74 -1.17
C ASP A 210 -10.87 -24.70 -1.42
N LEU A 211 -11.00 -23.76 -0.49
CA LEU A 211 -11.89 -22.60 -0.56
C LEU A 211 -11.10 -21.29 -0.43
N SER A 212 -9.79 -21.33 -0.70
CA SER A 212 -8.89 -20.19 -0.52
C SER A 212 -9.27 -19.00 -1.41
N ARG A 213 -8.82 -17.79 -1.06
CA ARG A 213 -9.05 -16.56 -1.85
C ARG A 213 -10.54 -16.33 -2.13
N ASN A 214 -11.35 -16.30 -1.07
CA ASN A 214 -12.78 -15.98 -1.10
C ASN A 214 -13.11 -14.93 -0.02
N ASN A 215 -14.39 -14.64 0.21
CA ASN A 215 -14.87 -13.71 1.24
C ASN A 215 -15.65 -14.43 2.36
N PHE A 216 -15.41 -15.72 2.62
CA PHE A 216 -16.06 -16.43 3.73
C PHE A 216 -15.71 -15.77 5.06
N CYS A 217 -16.68 -15.64 5.95
CA CYS A 217 -16.52 -14.97 7.24
C CYS A 217 -16.97 -15.88 8.40
N TRP A 218 -16.79 -15.37 9.62
CA TRP A 218 -17.13 -16.07 10.86
C TRP A 218 -16.27 -17.32 11.13
N HIS A 219 -16.86 -18.34 11.77
CA HIS A 219 -16.11 -19.44 12.37
C HIS A 219 -16.13 -20.69 11.48
N ILE A 220 -15.10 -21.53 11.61
CA ILE A 220 -15.11 -22.88 11.02
C ILE A 220 -16.13 -23.73 11.79
N PRO A 221 -17.12 -24.35 11.12
CA PRO A 221 -18.16 -25.13 11.78
C PRO A 221 -17.58 -26.41 12.41
N VAL A 222 -18.08 -26.76 13.60
CA VAL A 222 -17.77 -28.04 14.27
C VAL A 222 -18.99 -28.95 14.12
N SER A 223 -18.84 -30.10 13.47
CA SER A 223 -19.97 -31.02 13.30
C SER A 223 -20.44 -31.59 14.64
N SER A 224 -21.76 -31.63 14.83
CA SER A 224 -22.43 -32.15 16.04
C SER A 224 -22.78 -33.64 15.96
N SER A 225 -22.58 -34.29 14.80
CA SER A 225 -22.88 -35.70 14.57
C SER A 225 -21.69 -36.61 14.95
N PRO A 226 -21.93 -37.85 15.42
CA PRO A 226 -20.88 -38.80 15.75
C PRO A 226 -20.25 -39.37 14.47
N GLY A 227 -19.34 -38.61 13.86
CA GLY A 227 -18.51 -39.04 12.74
C GLY A 227 -17.53 -37.94 12.34
N PRO A 228 -16.23 -38.04 12.71
CA PRO A 228 -15.23 -37.06 12.31
C PRO A 228 -14.61 -37.51 10.99
N ILE A 229 -15.14 -37.03 9.87
CA ILE A 229 -14.42 -37.11 8.59
C ILE A 229 -14.13 -35.68 8.17
N SER A 230 -13.21 -35.05 8.90
CA SER A 230 -12.55 -33.84 8.43
C SER A 230 -11.68 -34.21 7.21
N PRO A 231 -11.51 -33.31 6.22
CA PRO A 231 -10.63 -33.56 5.09
C PRO A 231 -9.19 -33.82 5.55
N GLU A 232 -8.39 -34.48 4.71
CA GLU A 232 -6.96 -34.67 4.91
C GLU A 232 -6.18 -33.38 4.55
N VAL A 233 -6.67 -32.62 3.58
CA VAL A 233 -6.11 -31.34 3.12
C VAL A 233 -7.21 -30.29 3.16
N LEU A 234 -6.99 -29.24 3.93
CA LEU A 234 -7.90 -28.11 4.08
C LEU A 234 -7.15 -26.81 3.81
N ASP A 235 -7.54 -26.10 2.76
CA ASP A 235 -7.09 -24.74 2.48
C ASP A 235 -8.27 -23.77 2.56
N LEU A 236 -8.20 -22.87 3.54
CA LEU A 236 -9.15 -21.76 3.73
C LEU A 236 -8.42 -20.41 3.73
N SER A 237 -7.21 -20.35 3.18
CA SER A 237 -6.37 -19.16 3.21
C SER A 237 -6.98 -17.97 2.44
N PHE A 238 -6.58 -16.75 2.77
CA PHE A 238 -7.07 -15.52 2.14
C PHE A 238 -8.61 -15.41 2.15
N ASN A 239 -9.19 -15.51 3.34
CA ASN A 239 -10.63 -15.33 3.61
C ASN A 239 -10.81 -14.30 4.75
N ARG A 240 -12.03 -14.17 5.28
CA ARG A 240 -12.37 -13.27 6.40
C ARG A 240 -12.80 -14.05 7.66
N LEU A 241 -12.31 -15.29 7.81
CA LEU A 241 -12.67 -16.15 8.94
C LEU A 241 -12.09 -15.60 10.24
N ASN A 242 -12.84 -15.67 11.34
CA ASN A 242 -12.46 -15.09 12.63
C ASN A 242 -12.71 -16.06 13.80
N GLY A 243 -12.44 -15.59 15.02
CA GLY A 243 -12.57 -16.37 16.23
C GLY A 243 -11.33 -17.20 16.57
N THR A 244 -11.49 -18.26 17.37
CA THR A 244 -10.39 -19.14 17.81
C THR A 244 -10.40 -20.46 17.05
N LEU A 245 -9.26 -21.15 16.99
CA LEU A 245 -9.12 -22.40 16.24
C LEU A 245 -9.93 -23.55 16.86
N PRO A 246 -10.89 -24.16 16.13
CA PRO A 246 -11.65 -25.29 16.61
C PRO A 246 -10.89 -26.61 16.38
N VAL A 247 -9.85 -26.89 17.18
CA VAL A 247 -8.95 -28.05 17.01
C VAL A 247 -9.68 -29.40 16.84
N ARG A 248 -10.87 -29.56 17.45
CA ARG A 248 -11.70 -30.77 17.32
C ARG A 248 -12.13 -31.06 15.87
N ALA A 249 -12.26 -30.02 15.03
CA ALA A 249 -12.62 -30.15 13.62
C ALA A 249 -11.45 -30.66 12.75
N PHE A 250 -10.22 -30.76 13.28
CA PHE A 250 -9.00 -31.01 12.49
C PHE A 250 -8.40 -32.40 12.70
N LYS A 251 -9.16 -33.34 13.29
CA LYS A 251 -8.63 -34.62 13.80
C LYS A 251 -7.88 -35.45 12.75
N ASN A 252 -8.31 -35.44 11.49
CA ASN A 252 -7.71 -36.22 10.41
C ASN A 252 -6.85 -35.38 9.44
N ILE A 253 -6.63 -34.09 9.74
CA ILE A 253 -5.92 -33.20 8.82
C ILE A 253 -4.43 -33.55 8.77
N ARG A 254 -3.91 -33.66 7.55
CA ARG A 254 -2.50 -33.77 7.20
C ARG A 254 -1.90 -32.44 6.76
N SER A 255 -2.67 -31.62 6.06
CA SER A 255 -2.27 -30.29 5.60
C SER A 255 -3.35 -29.27 5.93
N LEU A 256 -3.03 -28.30 6.78
CA LEU A 256 -3.93 -27.23 7.19
C LEU A 256 -3.34 -25.88 6.77
N ASN A 257 -4.03 -25.16 5.88
CA ASN A 257 -3.68 -23.79 5.53
C ASN A 257 -4.85 -22.85 5.88
N LEU A 258 -4.61 -21.95 6.84
CA LEU A 258 -5.54 -20.92 7.29
C LEU A 258 -4.93 -19.51 7.16
N GLY A 259 -3.84 -19.37 6.39
CA GLY A 259 -3.11 -18.11 6.25
C GLY A 259 -3.97 -16.96 5.72
N GLY A 260 -3.68 -15.71 6.06
CA GLY A 260 -4.42 -14.55 5.54
C GLY A 260 -5.90 -14.51 5.97
N ASN A 261 -6.16 -14.66 7.26
CA ASN A 261 -7.50 -14.62 7.86
C ASN A 261 -7.51 -13.69 9.09
N GLN A 262 -8.59 -13.71 9.87
CA GLN A 262 -8.78 -12.89 11.07
C GLN A 262 -8.82 -13.72 12.36
N PHE A 263 -8.27 -14.94 12.37
CA PHE A 263 -8.23 -15.79 13.57
C PHE A 263 -7.43 -15.13 14.68
N SER A 264 -7.86 -15.30 15.93
CA SER A 264 -7.28 -14.66 17.11
C SER A 264 -7.22 -15.62 18.30
N GLY A 265 -6.66 -15.13 19.42
CA GLY A 265 -6.44 -15.95 20.62
C GLY A 265 -5.05 -16.58 20.63
N SER A 266 -4.82 -17.50 21.56
CA SER A 266 -3.55 -18.23 21.69
C SER A 266 -3.53 -19.52 20.90
N LEU A 267 -2.35 -19.92 20.41
CA LEU A 267 -2.15 -21.21 19.75
C LEU A 267 -2.39 -22.37 20.74
N PRO A 268 -3.36 -23.27 20.48
CA PRO A 268 -3.66 -24.37 21.38
C PRO A 268 -2.64 -25.51 21.24
N VAL A 269 -2.10 -26.00 22.36
CA VAL A 269 -1.14 -27.13 22.39
C VAL A 269 -1.72 -28.40 21.73
N SER A 270 -3.03 -28.61 21.84
CA SER A 270 -3.72 -29.76 21.23
C SER A 270 -3.64 -29.79 19.70
N LEU A 271 -3.41 -28.66 19.03
CA LEU A 271 -3.22 -28.60 17.58
C LEU A 271 -1.95 -29.35 17.16
N PHE A 272 -0.88 -29.20 17.95
CA PHE A 272 0.40 -29.87 17.73
C PHE A 272 0.38 -31.35 18.15
N ALA A 273 -0.69 -31.80 18.80
CA ALA A 273 -0.89 -33.21 19.15
C ALA A 273 -1.69 -33.99 18.09
N LEU A 274 -2.05 -33.36 16.96
CA LEU A 274 -2.78 -34.02 15.88
C LEU A 274 -1.90 -35.09 15.21
N PRO A 275 -2.39 -36.33 15.06
CA PRO A 275 -1.54 -37.49 14.73
C PRO A 275 -1.07 -37.55 13.27
N HIS A 276 -1.67 -36.76 12.38
CA HIS A 276 -1.39 -36.79 10.94
C HIS A 276 -0.87 -35.46 10.38
N LEU A 277 -0.85 -34.39 11.18
CA LEU A 277 -0.56 -33.03 10.73
C LEU A 277 0.91 -32.86 10.35
N LYS A 278 1.18 -32.70 9.06
CA LYS A 278 2.53 -32.50 8.50
C LYS A 278 2.79 -31.06 8.06
N PHE A 279 1.77 -30.37 7.58
CA PHE A 279 1.84 -28.99 7.14
C PHE A 279 0.82 -28.15 7.91
N LEU A 280 1.29 -27.07 8.52
CA LEU A 280 0.46 -26.10 9.23
C LEU A 280 0.89 -24.69 8.86
N ASP A 281 0.00 -23.97 8.19
CA ASP A 281 0.14 -22.54 7.90
C ASP A 281 -0.99 -21.75 8.59
N LEU A 282 -0.59 -20.88 9.51
CA LEU A 282 -1.45 -19.93 10.22
C LEU A 282 -0.94 -18.50 10.05
N SER A 283 -0.16 -18.24 9.00
CA SER A 283 0.43 -16.93 8.71
C SER A 283 -0.63 -15.83 8.51
N ASP A 284 -0.24 -14.57 8.66
CA ASP A 284 -1.09 -13.41 8.38
C ASP A 284 -2.47 -13.50 9.08
N ASN A 285 -2.44 -13.55 10.41
CA ASN A 285 -3.59 -13.67 11.29
C ASN A 285 -3.39 -12.81 12.56
N ASN A 286 -4.32 -12.89 13.52
CA ASN A 286 -4.29 -12.14 14.79
C ASN A 286 -3.91 -12.99 16.02
N PHE A 287 -3.18 -14.10 15.85
CA PHE A 287 -2.78 -14.95 16.98
C PHE A 287 -1.84 -14.21 17.94
N LYS A 288 -2.04 -14.39 19.26
CA LYS A 288 -1.30 -13.73 20.34
C LYS A 288 -0.84 -14.73 21.40
N GLY A 289 -0.03 -14.27 22.35
CA GLY A 289 0.49 -15.11 23.43
C GLY A 289 1.82 -15.75 23.08
N ARG A 290 2.23 -16.78 23.83
CA ARG A 290 3.54 -17.43 23.66
C ARG A 290 3.49 -18.58 22.66
N PHE A 291 4.66 -18.98 22.16
CA PHE A 291 4.79 -20.24 21.44
C PHE A 291 4.33 -21.40 22.36
N PRO A 292 3.53 -22.36 21.88
CA PRO A 292 3.03 -23.44 22.72
C PRO A 292 4.16 -24.35 23.20
N VAL A 293 4.25 -24.53 24.52
CA VAL A 293 5.20 -25.42 25.21
C VAL A 293 4.47 -26.65 25.78
N ASN A 294 5.22 -27.66 26.23
CA ASN A 294 4.69 -28.94 26.74
C ASN A 294 3.84 -29.67 25.70
N LEU A 295 4.41 -29.86 24.51
CA LEU A 295 3.83 -30.70 23.47
C LEU A 295 3.66 -32.14 23.99
N SER A 296 2.77 -32.91 23.35
CA SER A 296 2.45 -34.32 23.67
C SER A 296 3.68 -35.15 24.07
N LEU A 297 3.55 -36.19 24.90
CA LEU A 297 4.64 -37.14 25.20
C LEU A 297 5.12 -37.94 23.96
N VAL A 298 4.42 -37.83 22.83
CA VAL A 298 4.68 -38.56 21.58
C VAL A 298 5.34 -37.62 20.56
N PRO A 299 6.24 -38.10 19.68
CA PRO A 299 6.78 -37.30 18.58
C PRO A 299 5.69 -36.68 17.69
N VAL A 300 5.86 -35.42 17.33
CA VAL A 300 4.92 -34.67 16.48
C VAL A 300 5.31 -34.89 15.02
N PRO A 301 4.35 -35.24 14.12
CA PRO A 301 4.64 -35.54 12.71
C PRO A 301 4.88 -34.29 11.85
N LEU A 302 4.81 -33.09 12.43
CA LEU A 302 4.86 -31.81 11.73
C LEU A 302 6.21 -31.59 11.04
N GLU A 303 6.15 -31.28 9.74
CA GLU A 303 7.31 -31.02 8.87
C GLU A 303 7.43 -29.54 8.52
N VAL A 304 6.31 -28.83 8.37
CA VAL A 304 6.26 -27.41 7.99
C VAL A 304 5.37 -26.65 8.95
N LEU A 305 5.91 -25.58 9.53
CA LEU A 305 5.20 -24.68 10.43
C LEU A 305 5.42 -23.22 10.01
N HIS A 306 4.36 -22.57 9.52
CA HIS A 306 4.33 -21.16 9.17
C HIS A 306 3.40 -20.40 10.12
N LEU A 307 3.95 -19.41 10.83
CA LEU A 307 3.27 -18.58 11.82
C LEU A 307 3.58 -17.09 11.63
N GLU A 308 4.16 -16.70 10.49
CA GLU A 308 4.57 -15.33 10.22
C GLU A 308 3.40 -14.34 10.19
N TYR A 309 3.69 -13.05 10.35
CA TYR A 309 2.68 -11.97 10.34
C TYR A 309 1.55 -12.21 11.36
N ASN A 310 1.94 -12.43 12.62
CA ASN A 310 1.02 -12.60 13.75
C ASN A 310 1.45 -11.69 14.92
N LYS A 311 0.80 -11.83 16.08
CA LYS A 311 1.07 -11.06 17.31
C LYS A 311 1.63 -11.96 18.42
N LEU A 312 2.30 -13.06 18.08
CA LEU A 312 2.93 -13.99 19.03
C LEU A 312 4.12 -13.31 19.71
N SER A 313 4.39 -13.65 20.97
CA SER A 313 5.31 -12.91 21.85
C SER A 313 6.02 -13.80 22.87
N GLY A 314 7.01 -13.25 23.55
CA GLY A 314 7.80 -13.97 24.56
C GLY A 314 8.94 -14.77 23.95
N PRO A 315 9.69 -15.53 24.77
CA PRO A 315 10.84 -16.29 24.29
C PRO A 315 10.46 -17.49 23.44
N LEU A 316 11.35 -17.85 22.50
CA LEU A 316 11.29 -19.13 21.83
C LEU A 316 11.57 -20.27 22.83
N PRO A 317 10.93 -21.45 22.68
CA PRO A 317 11.07 -22.53 23.65
C PRO A 317 12.49 -23.08 23.77
N THR A 318 12.82 -23.63 24.93
CA THR A 318 14.09 -24.33 25.18
C THR A 318 14.13 -25.69 24.48
N GLU A 319 15.32 -26.30 24.35
CA GLU A 319 15.50 -27.61 23.72
C GLU A 319 14.62 -28.70 24.35
N GLN A 320 14.49 -28.68 25.69
CA GLN A 320 13.65 -29.63 26.43
C GLN A 320 12.16 -29.48 26.10
N GLU A 321 11.70 -28.25 25.85
CA GLU A 321 10.31 -27.95 25.52
C GLU A 321 10.00 -28.18 24.03
N PHE A 322 11.02 -28.24 23.18
CA PHE A 322 10.92 -28.41 21.73
C PHE A 322 11.26 -29.84 21.25
N VAL A 323 11.51 -30.76 22.19
CA VAL A 323 12.04 -32.10 21.91
C VAL A 323 11.16 -32.93 20.98
N ASN A 324 9.88 -32.63 20.86
CA ASN A 324 8.91 -33.41 20.07
C ASN A 324 8.83 -33.02 18.59
N LEU A 325 9.38 -31.87 18.17
CA LEU A 325 9.29 -31.35 16.80
C LEU A 325 10.49 -31.75 15.92
N GLN A 326 10.95 -33.00 16.03
CA GLN A 326 12.17 -33.49 15.36
C GLN A 326 12.04 -33.62 13.83
N ASN A 327 10.82 -33.66 13.31
CA ASN A 327 10.54 -33.82 11.88
C ASN A 327 10.49 -32.49 11.11
N LEU A 328 10.63 -31.36 11.79
CA LEU A 328 10.55 -30.05 11.15
C LEU A 328 11.64 -29.89 10.09
N ARG A 329 11.20 -29.46 8.91
CA ARG A 329 12.00 -29.06 7.73
C ARG A 329 11.93 -27.56 7.52
N GLU A 330 10.79 -26.94 7.80
CA GLU A 330 10.59 -25.50 7.67
C GLU A 330 9.93 -24.91 8.92
N LEU A 331 10.51 -23.83 9.43
CA LEU A 331 9.98 -23.09 10.58
C LEU A 331 10.04 -21.59 10.29
N TYR A 332 8.88 -21.00 9.98
CA TYR A 332 8.73 -19.57 9.70
C TYR A 332 7.94 -18.91 10.82
N LEU A 333 8.60 -17.99 11.52
CA LEU A 333 8.08 -17.24 12.67
C LEU A 333 8.22 -15.72 12.45
N SER A 334 8.50 -15.28 11.22
CA SER A 334 8.85 -13.89 10.95
C SER A 334 7.71 -12.91 11.20
N SER A 335 7.99 -11.63 11.38
CA SER A 335 6.97 -10.59 11.58
C SER A 335 6.06 -10.91 12.77
N ASN A 336 6.66 -11.16 13.93
CA ASN A 336 5.99 -11.40 15.21
C ASN A 336 6.64 -10.53 16.31
N ARG A 337 6.38 -10.83 17.58
CA ARG A 337 6.92 -10.12 18.76
C ARG A 337 7.76 -11.04 19.65
N PHE A 338 8.37 -12.09 19.10
CA PHE A 338 9.24 -13.00 19.87
C PHE A 338 10.45 -12.25 20.42
N SER A 339 10.87 -12.57 21.64
CA SER A 339 11.96 -11.89 22.35
C SER A 339 12.95 -12.89 22.95
N GLY A 340 14.01 -12.42 23.62
CA GLY A 340 15.06 -13.29 24.15
C GLY A 340 16.03 -13.77 23.06
N SER A 341 16.87 -14.76 23.38
CA SER A 341 17.92 -15.25 22.47
C SER A 341 17.43 -16.33 21.51
N ILE A 342 18.01 -16.39 20.30
CA ILE A 342 17.79 -17.49 19.36
C ILE A 342 18.34 -18.79 19.97
N PRO A 343 17.50 -19.81 20.21
CA PRO A 343 17.97 -21.09 20.71
C PRO A 343 18.76 -21.85 19.64
N THR A 344 20.05 -22.09 19.88
CA THR A 344 20.95 -22.63 18.84
C THR A 344 20.69 -24.09 18.49
N PHE A 345 19.93 -24.82 19.31
CA PHE A 345 19.50 -26.20 19.00
C PHE A 345 18.60 -26.25 17.76
N LEU A 346 17.92 -25.15 17.40
CA LEU A 346 17.10 -25.07 16.19
C LEU A 346 17.93 -25.34 14.93
N LEU A 347 19.22 -24.99 14.95
CA LEU A 347 20.17 -25.24 13.87
C LEU A 347 20.65 -26.70 13.80
N SER A 348 20.40 -27.49 14.85
CA SER A 348 20.77 -28.91 14.94
C SER A 348 19.59 -29.87 14.79
N LEU A 349 18.38 -29.37 14.51
CA LEU A 349 17.22 -30.22 14.25
C LEU A 349 17.48 -31.15 13.05
N PRO A 350 17.22 -32.46 13.12
CA PRO A 350 17.75 -33.44 12.18
C PRO A 350 17.40 -33.20 10.70
N HIS A 351 16.22 -32.64 10.46
CA HIS A 351 15.65 -32.46 9.12
C HIS A 351 15.47 -30.99 8.73
N ILE A 352 15.87 -30.03 9.58
CA ILE A 352 15.63 -28.61 9.30
C ILE A 352 16.39 -28.18 8.04
N GLU A 353 15.67 -27.51 7.14
CA GLU A 353 16.17 -26.98 5.88
C GLU A 353 16.09 -25.46 5.88
N ARG A 354 14.98 -24.88 6.37
CA ARG A 354 14.74 -23.44 6.32
C ARG A 354 14.25 -22.90 7.66
N LEU A 355 14.89 -21.84 8.12
CA LEU A 355 14.54 -21.18 9.36
C LEU A 355 14.41 -19.67 9.12
N ASN A 356 13.21 -19.13 9.36
CA ASN A 356 12.93 -17.70 9.20
C ASN A 356 12.39 -17.12 10.51
N LEU A 357 13.23 -16.37 11.21
CA LEU A 357 12.92 -15.68 12.46
C LEU A 357 12.95 -14.15 12.30
N SER A 358 12.97 -13.65 11.06
CA SER A 358 13.13 -12.23 10.77
C SER A 358 12.02 -11.36 11.36
N LYS A 359 12.24 -10.05 11.51
CA LYS A 359 11.21 -9.08 11.96
C LYS A 359 10.58 -9.47 13.31
N ASN A 360 11.41 -9.63 14.33
CA ASN A 360 11.02 -9.94 15.71
C ASN A 360 11.83 -9.06 16.69
N PHE A 361 11.69 -9.30 18.00
CA PHE A 361 12.49 -8.64 19.06
C PHE A 361 13.57 -9.57 19.63
N LEU A 362 14.05 -10.54 18.85
CA LEU A 362 15.07 -11.48 19.30
C LEU A 362 16.40 -10.74 19.48
N GLY A 363 17.16 -11.06 20.52
CA GLY A 363 18.42 -10.38 20.81
C GLY A 363 19.48 -11.30 21.41
N GLY A 364 20.58 -10.70 21.87
CA GLY A 364 21.72 -11.46 22.38
C GLY A 364 22.54 -12.14 21.28
N GLN A 365 23.48 -12.99 21.71
CA GLN A 365 24.47 -13.60 20.83
C GLN A 365 23.99 -14.93 20.23
N ILE A 366 24.34 -15.18 18.96
CA ILE A 366 24.20 -16.49 18.33
C ILE A 366 25.40 -17.36 18.74
N LEU A 367 25.27 -18.07 19.87
CA LEU A 367 26.35 -18.88 20.43
C LEU A 367 26.45 -20.26 19.73
N ARG A 368 27.56 -20.54 19.06
CA ARG A 368 27.81 -21.92 18.57
C ARG A 368 27.97 -22.89 19.74
N ASN A 369 27.00 -23.79 19.93
CA ASN A 369 27.17 -24.92 20.83
C ASN A 369 28.04 -26.00 20.16
N ARG A 370 29.28 -26.18 20.63
CA ARG A 370 30.24 -27.14 20.04
C ARG A 370 29.82 -28.61 20.21
N SER A 371 28.93 -28.89 21.16
CA SER A 371 28.43 -30.24 21.44
C SER A 371 27.32 -30.68 20.49
N LEU A 372 26.75 -29.75 19.70
CA LEU A 372 25.67 -30.03 18.76
C LEU A 372 26.20 -29.96 17.31
N ASN A 373 25.93 -31.00 16.54
CA ASN A 373 26.17 -30.97 15.10
C ASN A 373 25.05 -30.19 14.41
N LEU A 374 25.44 -29.28 13.51
CA LEU A 374 24.48 -28.57 12.66
C LEU A 374 23.80 -29.55 11.71
N SER A 375 22.55 -29.24 11.35
CA SER A 375 21.82 -30.03 10.36
C SER A 375 22.50 -29.95 8.99
N PRO A 376 22.86 -31.10 8.38
CA PRO A 376 23.45 -31.13 7.03
C PRO A 376 22.42 -30.79 5.94
N SER A 377 21.14 -30.66 6.29
CA SER A 377 20.05 -30.34 5.37
C SER A 377 19.76 -28.84 5.28
N LEU A 378 20.40 -28.00 6.12
CA LEU A 378 20.19 -26.56 6.11
C LEU A 378 20.46 -25.93 4.74
N ARG A 379 19.50 -25.12 4.30
CA ARG A 379 19.47 -24.39 3.02
C ARG A 379 19.30 -22.88 3.22
N SER A 380 18.55 -22.43 4.22
CA SER A 380 18.24 -21.01 4.43
C SER A 380 18.19 -20.64 5.90
N LEU A 381 18.85 -19.55 6.26
CA LEU A 381 18.82 -18.92 7.58
C LEU A 381 18.45 -17.43 7.43
N ARG A 382 17.26 -17.03 7.86
CA ARG A 382 16.79 -15.64 7.82
C ARG A 382 16.51 -15.13 9.23
N PHE A 383 17.34 -14.22 9.72
CA PHE A 383 17.25 -13.60 11.05
C PHE A 383 17.22 -12.06 11.00
N SER A 384 16.92 -11.49 9.85
CA SER A 384 16.92 -10.04 9.62
C SER A 384 15.92 -9.28 10.50
N GLN A 385 16.17 -7.98 10.71
CA GLN A 385 15.33 -7.05 11.46
C GLN A 385 14.98 -7.58 12.86
N ASN A 386 16.03 -7.87 13.63
CA ASN A 386 15.96 -8.25 15.04
C ASN A 386 16.89 -7.32 15.85
N ASN A 387 17.09 -7.61 17.13
CA ASN A 387 18.02 -6.91 18.02
C ASN A 387 19.23 -7.79 18.39
N LEU A 388 19.72 -8.60 17.44
CA LEU A 388 20.85 -9.52 17.66
C LEU A 388 22.13 -8.73 17.90
N SER A 389 23.02 -9.31 18.72
CA SER A 389 24.28 -8.69 19.09
C SER A 389 25.43 -9.69 19.22
N GLY A 390 26.64 -9.19 19.46
CA GLY A 390 27.83 -10.03 19.56
C GLY A 390 28.40 -10.36 18.19
N ARG A 391 29.13 -11.49 18.08
CA ARG A 391 29.93 -11.81 16.90
C ARG A 391 29.42 -13.06 16.18
N PHE A 392 29.14 -12.96 14.90
CA PHE A 392 28.76 -14.04 14.01
C PHE A 392 29.90 -14.33 13.03
N SER A 393 30.36 -15.58 12.96
CA SER A 393 31.44 -16.01 12.07
C SER A 393 31.00 -17.13 11.15
N PHE A 394 31.28 -17.03 9.85
CA PHE A 394 30.91 -18.08 8.89
C PHE A 394 31.72 -19.37 9.04
N THR A 395 32.83 -19.36 9.79
CA THR A 395 33.74 -20.52 9.94
C THR A 395 33.05 -21.79 10.39
N TRP A 396 32.05 -21.69 11.27
CA TRP A 396 31.35 -22.86 11.80
C TRP A 396 30.20 -23.35 10.91
N LEU A 397 29.82 -22.58 9.88
CA LEU A 397 28.91 -23.00 8.82
C LEU A 397 29.64 -23.64 7.64
N GLY A 398 30.97 -23.62 7.61
CA GLY A 398 31.76 -23.89 6.42
C GLY A 398 31.54 -25.24 5.74
N ASN A 399 31.12 -26.25 6.50
CA ASN A 399 30.87 -27.60 5.99
C ASN A 399 29.45 -27.82 5.45
N LEU A 400 28.55 -26.82 5.54
CA LEU A 400 27.16 -26.92 5.10
C LEU A 400 27.04 -26.66 3.60
N THR A 401 27.34 -27.66 2.79
CA THR A 401 27.37 -27.53 1.31
C THR A 401 26.01 -27.32 0.66
N LYS A 402 24.90 -27.55 1.38
CA LYS A 402 23.52 -27.27 0.92
C LYS A 402 23.01 -25.88 1.32
N LEU A 403 23.77 -25.13 2.13
CA LEU A 403 23.34 -23.81 2.60
C LEU A 403 23.46 -22.82 1.44
N GLU A 404 22.33 -22.28 1.03
CA GLU A 404 22.19 -21.42 -0.15
C GLU A 404 21.92 -19.96 0.24
N GLU A 405 21.32 -19.71 1.41
CA GLU A 405 20.85 -18.38 1.80
C GLU A 405 21.15 -18.05 3.26
N ILE A 406 21.68 -16.83 3.47
CA ILE A 406 21.83 -16.22 4.79
C ILE A 406 21.37 -14.76 4.71
N ASP A 407 20.41 -14.40 5.55
CA ASP A 407 19.95 -13.02 5.76
C ASP A 407 20.07 -12.64 7.24
N LEU A 408 20.96 -11.70 7.55
CA LEU A 408 21.17 -11.14 8.88
C LEU A 408 20.82 -9.65 8.95
N SER A 409 20.27 -9.08 7.87
CA SER A 409 20.12 -7.65 7.67
C SER A 409 19.36 -6.94 8.80
N GLY A 410 19.65 -5.67 9.09
CA GLY A 410 18.92 -4.86 10.08
C GLY A 410 19.19 -5.26 11.54
N ASN A 411 20.30 -5.93 11.82
CA ASN A 411 20.79 -6.20 13.18
C ASN A 411 22.02 -5.33 13.46
N SER A 412 21.79 -4.06 13.80
CA SER A 412 22.85 -3.04 13.88
C SER A 412 23.95 -3.30 14.92
N ASN A 413 23.68 -4.11 15.94
CA ASN A 413 24.64 -4.46 16.99
C ASN A 413 25.35 -5.81 16.75
N LEU A 414 25.06 -6.48 15.62
CA LEU A 414 25.62 -7.78 15.28
C LEU A 414 26.89 -7.58 14.44
N VAL A 415 28.03 -7.96 15.02
CA VAL A 415 29.32 -7.99 14.34
C VAL A 415 29.39 -9.22 13.46
N VAL A 416 29.55 -9.06 12.15
CA VAL A 416 29.60 -10.19 11.20
C VAL A 416 30.99 -10.30 10.59
N ASP A 417 31.70 -11.39 10.94
CA ASP A 417 33.02 -11.69 10.44
C ASP A 417 32.97 -12.40 9.09
N VAL A 418 33.10 -11.61 8.04
CA VAL A 418 33.21 -12.07 6.65
C VAL A 418 34.66 -12.13 6.16
N SER A 419 35.56 -11.29 6.66
CA SER A 419 36.97 -11.24 6.21
C SER A 419 37.86 -12.23 6.95
N ILE A 420 37.74 -13.53 6.65
CA ILE A 420 38.56 -14.56 7.29
C ILE A 420 39.77 -14.88 6.41
N SER A 421 40.91 -14.24 6.70
CA SER A 421 42.14 -14.46 5.93
C SER A 421 42.56 -15.94 5.93
N ARG A 422 42.94 -16.48 4.77
CA ARG A 422 43.42 -17.87 4.56
C ARG A 422 42.40 -18.99 4.83
N TRP A 423 41.12 -18.65 4.96
CA TRP A 423 40.05 -19.65 5.07
C TRP A 423 39.41 -19.90 3.70
N THR A 424 39.38 -21.17 3.29
CA THR A 424 38.69 -21.65 2.08
C THR A 424 37.63 -22.66 2.49
N SER A 425 36.38 -22.43 2.09
CA SER A 425 35.24 -23.24 2.50
C SER A 425 34.56 -23.89 1.28
N PRO A 426 34.03 -25.12 1.39
CA PRO A 426 33.18 -25.70 0.35
C PRO A 426 31.77 -25.08 0.29
N LEU A 427 31.44 -24.20 1.25
CA LEU A 427 30.20 -23.42 1.29
C LEU A 427 30.09 -22.53 0.04
N GLN A 428 28.94 -22.58 -0.63
CA GLN A 428 28.62 -21.80 -1.83
C GLN A 428 27.22 -21.22 -1.69
N LEU A 429 27.14 -19.98 -1.21
CA LEU A 429 25.88 -19.25 -1.08
C LEU A 429 25.38 -18.77 -2.45
N LYS A 430 24.07 -18.76 -2.61
CA LYS A 430 23.35 -18.04 -3.66
C LYS A 430 22.92 -16.65 -3.20
N GLN A 431 22.55 -16.50 -1.93
CA GLN A 431 22.06 -15.23 -1.40
C GLN A 431 22.77 -14.89 -0.09
N LEU A 432 23.30 -13.68 -0.01
CA LEU A 432 23.90 -13.13 1.20
C LEU A 432 23.41 -11.70 1.42
N LEU A 433 22.62 -11.52 2.47
CA LEU A 433 22.04 -10.23 2.83
C LEU A 433 22.53 -9.82 4.22
N LEU A 434 23.31 -8.76 4.27
CA LEU A 434 23.96 -8.22 5.47
C LEU A 434 23.71 -6.72 5.63
N SER A 435 22.62 -6.20 5.06
CA SER A 435 22.33 -4.77 5.09
C SER A 435 22.21 -4.27 6.54
N GLY A 436 22.82 -3.15 6.91
CA GLY A 436 22.65 -2.58 8.27
C GLY A 436 23.15 -3.46 9.42
N CYS A 437 24.25 -4.18 9.23
CA CYS A 437 24.98 -4.93 10.26
C CYS A 437 26.29 -4.21 10.65
N ASP A 438 27.05 -4.73 11.62
CA ASP A 438 28.43 -4.28 11.86
C ASP A 438 29.39 -5.24 11.15
N ILE A 439 29.69 -4.98 9.88
CA ILE A 439 30.57 -5.82 9.07
C ILE A 439 31.97 -5.20 8.93
N ASP A 440 32.96 -6.03 8.62
CA ASP A 440 34.33 -5.54 8.39
C ASP A 440 34.35 -4.51 7.25
N LYS A 441 34.77 -3.28 7.58
CA LYS A 441 34.84 -2.15 6.65
C LYS A 441 35.82 -2.38 5.50
N ASN A 442 36.78 -3.30 5.68
CA ASN A 442 37.73 -3.68 4.63
C ASN A 442 37.15 -4.70 3.64
N ILE A 443 35.92 -5.21 3.82
CA ILE A 443 35.32 -6.24 2.95
C ILE A 443 35.34 -5.86 1.46
N ILE A 444 35.23 -4.57 1.13
CA ILE A 444 35.26 -4.08 -0.25
C ILE A 444 36.66 -4.19 -0.86
N ALA A 445 37.69 -3.82 -0.08
CA ALA A 445 39.10 -3.85 -0.53
C ALA A 445 39.69 -5.26 -0.47
N GLU A 446 39.37 -6.03 0.57
CA GLU A 446 39.90 -7.37 0.88
C GLU A 446 38.77 -8.41 1.05
N PRO A 447 38.02 -8.74 -0.02
CA PRO A 447 36.85 -9.63 0.00
C PRO A 447 37.22 -11.12 0.11
N HIS A 448 38.00 -11.52 1.12
CA HIS A 448 38.55 -12.89 1.23
C HIS A 448 37.50 -13.99 1.07
N PHE A 449 36.42 -13.94 1.87
CA PHE A 449 35.33 -14.91 1.79
C PHE A 449 34.48 -14.73 0.53
N LEU A 450 34.07 -13.51 0.19
CA LEU A 450 33.18 -13.25 -0.94
C LEU A 450 33.78 -13.68 -2.29
N ARG A 451 35.11 -13.56 -2.47
CA ARG A 451 35.79 -14.06 -3.68
C ARG A 451 35.69 -15.57 -3.88
N THR A 452 35.38 -16.33 -2.83
CA THR A 452 35.20 -17.78 -2.92
C THR A 452 33.77 -18.17 -3.28
N GLN A 453 32.81 -17.25 -3.25
CA GLN A 453 31.38 -17.53 -3.46
C GLN A 453 31.02 -17.39 -4.94
N HIS A 454 31.31 -18.43 -5.74
CA HIS A 454 31.13 -18.41 -7.20
C HIS A 454 29.67 -18.62 -7.66
N HIS A 455 28.78 -19.01 -6.74
CA HIS A 455 27.35 -19.22 -7.00
C HIS A 455 26.47 -18.05 -6.55
N LEU A 456 27.07 -16.94 -6.12
CA LEU A 456 26.33 -15.82 -5.56
C LEU A 456 25.48 -15.13 -6.65
N GLU A 457 24.17 -15.10 -6.40
CA GLU A 457 23.13 -14.51 -7.25
C GLU A 457 22.61 -13.20 -6.63
N VAL A 458 22.52 -13.10 -5.30
CA VAL A 458 22.05 -11.91 -4.59
C VAL A 458 23.06 -11.50 -3.53
N LEU A 459 23.49 -10.24 -3.56
CA LEU A 459 24.37 -9.65 -2.57
C LEU A 459 23.82 -8.29 -2.11
N ASP A 460 23.47 -8.20 -0.82
CA ASP A 460 23.09 -6.95 -0.18
C ASP A 460 24.05 -6.60 0.95
N LEU A 461 24.84 -5.55 0.75
CA LEU A 461 25.75 -4.95 1.74
C LEU A 461 25.37 -3.49 2.03
N SER A 462 24.14 -3.08 1.74
CA SER A 462 23.69 -1.70 1.94
C SER A 462 23.67 -1.27 3.41
N ASN A 463 23.64 0.03 3.69
CA ASN A 463 23.51 0.58 5.06
C ASN A 463 24.62 0.17 6.04
N ASN A 464 25.85 -0.11 5.58
CA ASN A 464 26.94 -0.63 6.42
C ASN A 464 28.12 0.35 6.61
N ASN A 465 28.00 1.60 6.12
CA ASN A 465 29.08 2.60 6.17
C ASN A 465 30.41 2.07 5.58
N LEU A 466 30.32 1.26 4.52
CA LEU A 466 31.48 0.70 3.83
C LEU A 466 32.20 1.79 3.05
N SER A 467 33.53 1.73 3.03
CA SER A 467 34.37 2.67 2.28
C SER A 467 35.30 1.92 1.33
N GLY A 468 35.96 2.65 0.43
CA GLY A 468 36.78 2.09 -0.64
C GLY A 468 36.20 2.39 -2.02
N SER A 469 36.90 1.94 -3.07
CA SER A 469 36.43 2.11 -4.44
C SER A 469 35.38 1.05 -4.82
N MET A 470 34.57 1.33 -5.84
CA MET A 470 33.65 0.35 -6.45
C MET A 470 34.36 -1.01 -6.72
N PRO A 471 33.81 -2.15 -6.25
CA PRO A 471 34.51 -3.43 -6.25
C PRO A 471 34.53 -4.13 -7.62
N ASN A 472 35.60 -3.93 -8.40
CA ASN A 472 35.79 -4.59 -9.70
C ASN A 472 35.78 -6.14 -9.65
N TRP A 473 36.08 -6.72 -8.48
CA TRP A 473 36.08 -8.17 -8.29
C TRP A 473 34.68 -8.81 -8.32
N LEU A 474 33.60 -8.02 -8.24
CA LEU A 474 32.23 -8.52 -8.43
C LEU A 474 31.92 -8.80 -9.92
N PHE A 475 32.58 -8.12 -10.84
CA PHE A 475 32.22 -8.11 -12.27
C PHE A 475 33.18 -8.95 -13.12
N THR A 476 33.40 -10.19 -12.70
CA THR A 476 34.22 -11.17 -13.44
C THR A 476 33.39 -11.93 -14.47
N LYS A 477 34.04 -12.62 -15.42
CA LYS A 477 33.35 -13.46 -16.42
C LYS A 477 32.54 -14.62 -15.80
N GLU A 478 32.92 -15.09 -14.61
CA GLU A 478 32.29 -16.23 -13.93
C GLU A 478 31.17 -15.81 -12.98
N ALA A 479 30.98 -14.50 -12.75
CA ALA A 479 29.97 -14.00 -11.84
C ALA A 479 28.56 -14.37 -12.33
N ARG A 480 27.69 -14.75 -11.39
CA ARG A 480 26.29 -15.13 -11.62
C ARG A 480 25.31 -14.17 -10.95
N LEU A 481 25.82 -13.00 -10.56
CA LEU A 481 25.08 -12.02 -9.80
C LEU A 481 23.88 -11.53 -10.62
N GLN A 482 22.72 -11.52 -9.99
CA GLN A 482 21.43 -11.07 -10.51
C GLN A 482 20.98 -9.79 -9.82
N ASP A 483 21.25 -9.66 -8.52
CA ASP A 483 20.91 -8.50 -7.71
C ASP A 483 22.11 -8.06 -6.86
N LEU A 484 22.49 -6.79 -7.02
CA LEU A 484 23.52 -6.14 -6.26
C LEU A 484 22.97 -4.90 -5.55
N ASN A 485 23.03 -4.89 -4.23
CA ASN A 485 22.72 -3.72 -3.42
C ASN A 485 23.91 -3.30 -2.55
N LEU A 486 24.50 -2.15 -2.88
CA LEU A 486 25.57 -1.48 -2.13
C LEU A 486 25.13 -0.09 -1.66
N GLY A 487 23.82 0.20 -1.67
CA GLY A 487 23.27 1.52 -1.34
C GLY A 487 23.55 1.97 0.09
N ASN A 488 23.51 3.28 0.32
CA ASN A 488 23.73 3.91 1.62
C ASN A 488 25.02 3.46 2.32
N ASN A 489 26.15 3.71 1.65
CA ASN A 489 27.50 3.46 2.14
C ASN A 489 28.37 4.72 1.90
N SER A 490 29.69 4.59 1.97
CA SER A 490 30.66 5.66 1.67
C SER A 490 31.62 5.22 0.57
N LEU A 491 31.12 4.49 -0.43
CA LEU A 491 31.91 4.04 -1.57
C LEU A 491 32.30 5.23 -2.46
N THR A 492 33.49 5.15 -3.04
CA THR A 492 34.11 6.19 -3.87
C THR A 492 34.60 5.59 -5.20
N GLY A 493 35.34 6.38 -5.99
CA GLY A 493 35.88 5.94 -7.28
C GLY A 493 34.91 6.20 -8.43
N SER A 494 35.12 5.52 -9.56
CA SER A 494 34.30 5.63 -10.76
C SER A 494 33.84 4.26 -11.25
N LEU A 495 32.85 4.26 -12.14
CA LEU A 495 32.44 3.06 -12.88
C LEU A 495 33.47 2.79 -13.99
N ASP A 496 34.32 1.77 -13.81
CA ASP A 496 35.39 1.48 -14.76
C ASP A 496 34.84 0.77 -16.02
N PRO A 497 35.18 1.23 -17.25
CA PRO A 497 34.67 0.66 -18.50
C PRO A 497 35.22 -0.73 -18.85
N ILE A 498 36.09 -1.32 -18.02
CA ILE A 498 36.83 -2.57 -18.29
C ILE A 498 36.13 -3.80 -17.65
N TRP A 499 34.93 -3.65 -17.07
CA TRP A 499 34.21 -4.81 -16.54
C TRP A 499 33.74 -5.77 -17.65
N HIS A 500 33.78 -7.06 -17.36
CA HIS A 500 33.21 -8.07 -18.26
C HIS A 500 31.70 -7.91 -18.32
N THR A 501 31.09 -8.19 -19.47
CA THR A 501 29.64 -8.23 -19.65
C THR A 501 28.97 -9.15 -18.62
N GLN A 502 28.00 -8.62 -17.89
CA GLN A 502 27.20 -9.32 -16.87
C GLN A 502 25.79 -9.55 -17.40
N SER A 503 25.58 -10.63 -18.14
CA SER A 503 24.29 -10.94 -18.76
C SER A 503 23.20 -11.36 -17.77
N SER A 504 23.59 -11.83 -16.58
CA SER A 504 22.65 -12.27 -15.54
C SER A 504 22.22 -11.15 -14.60
N LEU A 505 22.95 -10.02 -14.58
CA LEU A 505 22.72 -8.93 -13.63
C LEU A 505 21.51 -8.11 -14.08
N SER A 506 20.48 -8.10 -13.23
CA SER A 506 19.18 -7.49 -13.49
C SER A 506 18.95 -6.25 -12.63
N VAL A 507 19.50 -6.22 -11.41
CA VAL A 507 19.33 -5.12 -10.46
C VAL A 507 20.70 -4.61 -10.01
N ILE A 508 20.90 -3.30 -10.08
CA ILE A 508 22.04 -2.63 -9.46
C ILE A 508 21.56 -1.41 -8.68
N ASN A 509 21.78 -1.44 -7.36
CA ASN A 509 21.50 -0.34 -6.45
C ASN A 509 22.81 0.11 -5.78
N ILE A 510 23.25 1.32 -6.07
CA ILE A 510 24.42 1.96 -5.44
C ILE A 510 24.09 3.35 -4.89
N HIS A 511 22.81 3.63 -4.66
CA HIS A 511 22.36 4.95 -4.21
C HIS A 511 23.03 5.40 -2.91
N MET A 512 23.03 6.70 -2.64
CA MET A 512 23.56 7.28 -1.39
C MET A 512 25.00 6.82 -1.12
N ASN A 513 25.90 7.09 -2.05
CA ASN A 513 27.34 6.87 -1.94
C ASN A 513 28.08 8.13 -2.44
N HIS A 514 29.40 8.05 -2.60
CA HIS A 514 30.26 9.11 -3.15
C HIS A 514 30.91 8.67 -4.46
N ILE A 515 30.17 7.93 -5.30
CA ILE A 515 30.67 7.49 -6.62
C ILE A 515 30.75 8.70 -7.54
N THR A 516 31.91 8.87 -8.18
CA THR A 516 32.24 9.99 -9.06
C THR A 516 32.46 9.51 -10.50
N GLY A 517 32.77 10.41 -11.42
CA GLY A 517 33.06 10.09 -12.80
C GLY A 517 31.82 10.12 -13.69
N GLN A 518 31.99 9.67 -14.94
CA GLN A 518 30.92 9.64 -15.94
C GLN A 518 30.28 8.26 -16.02
N LEU A 519 29.01 8.21 -16.44
CA LEU A 519 28.37 6.97 -16.85
C LEU A 519 29.12 6.38 -18.07
N PRO A 520 29.55 5.10 -18.03
CA PRO A 520 30.28 4.49 -19.14
C PRO A 520 29.50 4.50 -20.46
N ALA A 521 30.14 4.86 -21.56
CA ALA A 521 29.50 4.89 -22.88
C ALA A 521 29.07 3.49 -23.36
N ASN A 522 29.65 2.42 -22.82
CA ASN A 522 29.37 1.02 -23.16
C ASN A 522 28.45 0.32 -22.15
N LEU A 523 27.67 1.07 -21.36
CA LEU A 523 26.85 0.54 -20.27
C LEU A 523 25.89 -0.57 -20.69
N SER A 524 25.26 -0.46 -21.87
CA SER A 524 24.39 -1.52 -22.43
C SER A 524 25.11 -2.83 -22.69
N SER A 525 26.35 -2.77 -23.18
CA SER A 525 27.16 -3.95 -23.40
C SER A 525 27.71 -4.55 -22.10
N MET A 526 27.87 -3.73 -21.06
CA MET A 526 28.29 -4.18 -19.73
C MET A 526 27.14 -4.89 -19.01
N PHE A 527 25.93 -4.36 -19.12
CA PHE A 527 24.75 -4.85 -18.40
C PHE A 527 23.51 -4.97 -19.31
N PRO A 528 23.51 -5.91 -20.26
CA PRO A 528 22.46 -6.01 -21.28
C PRO A 528 21.09 -6.46 -20.72
N GLY A 529 21.08 -7.09 -19.55
CA GLY A 529 19.87 -7.65 -18.92
C GLY A 529 19.26 -6.79 -17.81
N LEU A 530 19.64 -5.51 -17.68
CA LEU A 530 19.18 -4.67 -16.58
C LEU A 530 17.67 -4.41 -16.62
N PHE A 531 17.10 -4.48 -15.43
CA PHE A 531 15.72 -4.21 -15.10
C PHE A 531 15.60 -3.02 -14.15
N VAL A 532 16.50 -2.91 -13.16
CA VAL A 532 16.61 -1.75 -12.24
C VAL A 532 18.03 -1.21 -12.22
N LEU A 533 18.15 0.11 -12.40
CA LEU A 533 19.38 0.87 -12.20
C LEU A 533 19.10 2.05 -11.26
N ASP A 534 19.58 1.98 -10.02
CA ASP A 534 19.49 3.07 -9.04
C ASP A 534 20.89 3.55 -8.62
N PHE A 535 21.32 4.63 -9.27
CA PHE A 535 22.58 5.33 -9.01
C PHE A 535 22.34 6.69 -8.34
N SER A 536 21.18 6.88 -7.73
CA SER A 536 20.78 8.17 -7.16
C SER A 536 21.66 8.62 -5.99
N SER A 537 21.69 9.91 -5.68
CA SER A 537 22.42 10.47 -4.52
C SER A 537 23.90 10.08 -4.52
N ASN A 538 24.60 10.43 -5.59
CA ASN A 538 26.03 10.23 -5.80
C ASN A 538 26.67 11.50 -6.39
N ASP A 539 27.95 11.45 -6.74
CA ASP A 539 28.73 12.57 -7.30
C ASP A 539 28.99 12.38 -8.82
N LEU A 540 28.12 11.65 -9.53
CA LEU A 540 28.28 11.38 -10.96
C LEU A 540 28.10 12.65 -11.79
N PHE A 541 28.90 12.81 -12.85
CA PHE A 541 28.83 13.97 -13.74
C PHE A 541 28.93 13.57 -15.23
N GLY A 542 28.83 14.54 -16.13
CA GLY A 542 28.86 14.28 -17.58
C GLY A 542 27.47 14.04 -18.15
N HIS A 543 27.38 13.37 -19.30
CA HIS A 543 26.13 13.18 -20.04
C HIS A 543 25.55 11.78 -19.78
N ILE A 544 24.23 11.64 -19.91
CA ILE A 544 23.58 10.32 -19.95
C ILE A 544 23.86 9.70 -21.34
N PRO A 545 24.56 8.56 -21.43
CA PRO A 545 24.94 7.97 -22.70
C PRO A 545 23.73 7.40 -23.45
N THR A 546 23.70 7.57 -24.78
CA THR A 546 22.62 7.05 -25.63
C THR A 546 22.55 5.53 -25.67
N SER A 547 23.67 4.84 -25.41
CA SER A 547 23.74 3.38 -25.33
C SER A 547 22.82 2.81 -24.26
N LEU A 548 22.49 3.56 -23.21
CA LEU A 548 21.52 3.15 -22.19
C LEU A 548 20.24 2.61 -22.86
N CYS A 549 19.78 3.28 -23.93
CA CYS A 549 18.58 2.92 -24.70
C CYS A 549 18.61 1.56 -25.42
N GLU A 550 19.75 0.87 -25.46
CA GLU A 550 19.87 -0.48 -26.01
C GLU A 550 19.43 -1.56 -25.00
N ILE A 551 19.19 -1.19 -23.73
CA ILE A 551 18.77 -2.10 -22.67
C ILE A 551 17.24 -2.24 -22.69
N SER A 552 16.71 -3.10 -23.56
CA SER A 552 15.25 -3.23 -23.76
C SER A 552 14.44 -3.63 -22.53
N GLY A 553 15.07 -4.24 -21.52
CA GLY A 553 14.42 -4.74 -20.30
C GLY A 553 14.25 -3.73 -19.15
N MET A 554 14.70 -2.48 -19.29
CA MET A 554 14.70 -1.51 -18.18
C MET A 554 13.28 -1.16 -17.71
N HIS A 555 13.04 -1.27 -16.40
CA HIS A 555 11.78 -0.91 -15.75
C HIS A 555 11.92 0.29 -14.81
N VAL A 556 13.05 0.42 -14.12
CA VAL A 556 13.35 1.50 -13.18
C VAL A 556 14.71 2.10 -13.49
N LEU A 557 14.73 3.40 -13.78
CA LEU A 557 15.95 4.18 -13.96
C LEU A 557 15.94 5.36 -12.99
N ASP A 558 16.80 5.32 -11.97
CA ASP A 558 16.99 6.42 -11.01
C ASP A 558 18.44 6.92 -11.04
N LEU A 559 18.61 8.14 -11.55
CA LEU A 559 19.86 8.90 -11.59
C LEU A 559 19.74 10.22 -10.80
N SER A 560 18.73 10.34 -9.94
CA SER A 560 18.43 11.58 -9.22
C SER A 560 19.55 11.99 -8.26
N ASN A 561 19.61 13.27 -7.88
CA ASN A 561 20.56 13.82 -6.91
C ASN A 561 22.02 13.53 -7.30
N ASN A 562 22.41 13.95 -8.50
CA ASN A 562 23.77 13.82 -9.03
C ASN A 562 24.20 15.15 -9.68
N ASN A 563 25.32 15.16 -10.38
CA ASN A 563 25.87 16.32 -11.09
C ASN A 563 25.86 16.13 -12.63
N LEU A 564 24.90 15.33 -13.14
CA LEU A 564 24.74 15.05 -14.58
C LEU A 564 24.29 16.30 -15.35
N SER A 565 24.69 16.40 -16.61
CA SER A 565 24.50 17.56 -17.48
C SER A 565 24.16 17.14 -18.91
N GLY A 566 23.77 18.10 -19.75
CA GLY A 566 23.31 17.83 -21.11
C GLY A 566 21.83 17.47 -21.14
N GLU A 567 21.40 16.67 -22.11
CA GLU A 567 20.00 16.28 -22.29
C GLU A 567 19.75 14.83 -21.85
N VAL A 568 18.51 14.50 -21.51
CA VAL A 568 18.07 13.11 -21.43
C VAL A 568 17.89 12.59 -22.86
N PRO A 569 18.56 11.49 -23.26
CA PRO A 569 18.43 10.96 -24.61
C PRO A 569 16.97 10.69 -24.98
N ALA A 570 16.54 11.20 -26.13
CA ALA A 570 15.18 11.04 -26.65
C ALA A 570 14.66 9.60 -26.53
N CYS A 571 15.49 8.63 -26.93
CA CYS A 571 15.16 7.21 -26.89
C CYS A 571 14.71 6.68 -25.51
N VAL A 572 15.04 7.34 -24.40
CA VAL A 572 14.54 6.98 -23.06
C VAL A 572 13.01 7.06 -22.96
N PHE A 573 12.39 7.97 -23.71
CA PHE A 573 10.95 8.18 -23.68
C PHE A 573 10.18 7.25 -24.65
N THR A 574 10.82 6.80 -25.73
CA THR A 574 10.16 6.07 -26.83
C THR A 574 10.58 4.61 -27.00
N ASN A 575 11.83 4.25 -26.66
CA ASN A 575 12.40 2.96 -27.02
C ASN A 575 12.32 1.91 -25.90
N TYR A 576 11.79 2.26 -24.74
CA TYR A 576 11.61 1.34 -23.62
C TYR A 576 10.14 0.96 -23.44
N PRO A 577 9.69 -0.19 -23.99
CA PRO A 577 8.30 -0.61 -23.87
C PRO A 577 7.89 -1.02 -22.45
N MET A 578 8.83 -1.05 -21.50
CA MET A 578 8.59 -1.49 -20.12
C MET A 578 9.08 -0.51 -19.05
N LEU A 579 9.63 0.65 -19.42
CA LEU A 579 10.10 1.64 -18.45
C LEU A 579 8.91 2.24 -17.71
N MET A 580 8.75 1.87 -16.43
CA MET A 580 7.65 2.34 -15.59
C MET A 580 8.05 3.58 -14.78
N THR A 581 9.33 3.66 -14.36
CA THR A 581 9.82 4.73 -13.47
C THR A 581 11.08 5.37 -14.04
N LEU A 582 11.02 6.69 -14.24
CA LEU A 582 12.17 7.51 -14.64
C LEU A 582 12.38 8.64 -13.64
N LYS A 583 13.54 8.64 -12.97
CA LYS A 583 13.93 9.68 -12.02
C LYS A 583 15.31 10.22 -12.39
N VAL A 584 15.38 11.51 -12.71
CA VAL A 584 16.63 12.23 -12.94
C VAL A 584 16.65 13.57 -12.20
N SER A 585 15.82 13.69 -11.17
CA SER A 585 15.64 14.88 -10.33
C SER A 585 16.96 15.42 -9.79
N ASN A 586 17.03 16.72 -9.51
CA ASN A 586 18.17 17.37 -8.85
C ASN A 586 19.52 17.08 -9.55
N ASN A 587 19.63 17.51 -10.80
CA ASN A 587 20.83 17.42 -11.62
C ASN A 587 21.08 18.78 -12.34
N LYS A 588 21.96 18.81 -13.34
CA LYS A 588 22.19 19.96 -14.24
C LYS A 588 21.70 19.67 -15.66
N LEU A 589 20.73 18.78 -15.82
CA LEU A 589 20.16 18.41 -17.12
C LEU A 589 19.33 19.55 -17.68
N GLY A 590 19.24 19.64 -19.00
CA GLY A 590 18.45 20.63 -19.71
C GLY A 590 18.05 20.16 -21.10
N GLY A 591 17.91 21.12 -22.02
CA GLY A 591 17.34 20.85 -23.35
C GLY A 591 15.82 20.98 -23.35
N LEU A 592 15.21 20.60 -24.47
CA LEU A 592 13.75 20.54 -24.59
C LEU A 592 13.21 19.34 -23.80
N LEU A 593 12.12 19.54 -23.07
CA LEU A 593 11.40 18.44 -22.41
C LEU A 593 11.06 17.34 -23.44
N PHE A 594 11.35 16.07 -23.09
CA PHE A 594 11.23 14.89 -23.95
C PHE A 594 11.97 14.98 -25.29
N SER A 595 13.01 15.83 -25.37
CA SER A 595 13.69 16.15 -26.64
C SER A 595 12.71 16.63 -27.73
N GLY A 596 11.60 17.28 -27.33
CA GLY A 596 10.57 17.77 -28.25
C GLY A 596 9.52 16.75 -28.68
N MET A 597 9.52 15.54 -28.14
CA MET A 597 8.53 14.51 -28.45
C MET A 597 7.20 14.75 -27.73
N SER A 598 6.12 14.24 -28.34
CA SER A 598 4.76 14.44 -27.86
C SER A 598 4.11 13.24 -27.20
N ASN A 599 4.75 12.06 -27.22
CA ASN A 599 4.20 10.84 -26.64
C ASN A 599 5.23 10.09 -25.78
N LEU A 600 4.77 9.42 -24.73
CA LEU A 600 5.55 8.51 -23.89
C LEU A 600 5.11 7.07 -24.17
N SER A 601 5.99 6.09 -24.02
CA SER A 601 5.68 4.71 -24.40
C SER A 601 5.02 3.89 -23.28
N SER A 602 5.47 4.02 -22.03
CA SER A 602 4.99 3.17 -20.91
C SER A 602 5.21 3.74 -19.49
N ILE A 603 5.68 4.99 -19.38
CA ILE A 603 6.08 5.59 -18.10
C ILE A 603 4.86 5.81 -17.21
N ARG A 604 4.98 5.42 -15.93
CA ARG A 604 3.96 5.65 -14.90
C ARG A 604 4.39 6.74 -13.90
N GLU A 605 5.67 6.77 -13.55
CA GLU A 605 6.25 7.78 -12.66
C GLU A 605 7.42 8.49 -13.36
N LEU A 606 7.29 9.81 -13.49
CA LEU A 606 8.26 10.68 -14.14
C LEU A 606 8.67 11.81 -13.19
N CYS A 607 9.92 11.81 -12.74
CA CYS A 607 10.49 12.86 -11.89
C CYS A 607 11.72 13.49 -12.55
N LEU A 608 11.56 14.71 -13.03
CA LEU A 608 12.60 15.52 -13.68
C LEU A 608 12.88 16.84 -12.93
N ASP A 609 12.35 16.97 -11.71
CA ASP A 609 12.43 18.17 -10.87
C ASP A 609 13.85 18.65 -10.58
N GLY A 610 14.02 19.94 -10.27
CA GLY A 610 15.32 20.50 -9.89
C GLY A 610 16.38 20.42 -10.99
N ASN A 611 16.01 20.77 -12.22
CA ASN A 611 16.88 20.75 -13.40
C ASN A 611 16.74 22.06 -14.21
N LYS A 612 17.18 22.06 -15.47
CA LYS A 612 17.16 23.22 -16.39
C LYS A 612 16.40 22.91 -17.68
N PHE A 613 15.38 22.04 -17.62
CA PHE A 613 14.57 21.71 -18.79
C PHE A 613 13.76 22.93 -19.25
N LYS A 614 13.72 23.15 -20.57
CA LYS A 614 13.06 24.29 -21.22
C LYS A 614 11.99 23.82 -22.20
N GLY A 615 11.28 24.79 -22.76
CA GLY A 615 10.26 24.58 -23.78
C GLY A 615 8.86 24.41 -23.19
N THR A 616 7.92 23.99 -24.02
CA THR A 616 6.52 23.78 -23.63
C THR A 616 6.26 22.32 -23.29
N LEU A 617 5.32 22.06 -22.37
CA LEU A 617 4.81 20.70 -22.21
C LEU A 617 4.14 20.23 -23.52
N PRO A 618 4.25 18.94 -23.88
CA PRO A 618 3.70 18.44 -25.13
C PRO A 618 2.18 18.39 -25.12
N ARG A 619 1.59 18.41 -26.32
CA ARG A 619 0.14 18.51 -26.51
C ARG A 619 -0.61 17.20 -26.39
N ASP A 620 0.02 16.03 -26.34
CA ASP A 620 -0.68 14.74 -26.40
C ASP A 620 -0.14 13.71 -25.37
N LEU A 621 -0.20 14.04 -24.08
CA LEU A 621 0.11 13.09 -22.99
C LEU A 621 -1.14 12.36 -22.44
N ALA A 622 -2.32 12.69 -22.97
CA ALA A 622 -3.59 12.10 -22.57
C ALA A 622 -3.75 10.67 -23.14
N GLY A 623 -4.03 9.69 -22.28
CA GLY A 623 -4.15 8.27 -22.65
C GLY A 623 -2.97 7.40 -22.21
N GLU A 624 -1.87 8.00 -21.77
CA GLU A 624 -0.71 7.30 -21.22
C GLU A 624 -0.96 6.84 -19.76
N ASN A 625 -0.31 5.76 -19.34
CA ASN A 625 -0.43 5.17 -17.99
C ASN A 625 0.24 6.01 -16.87
N LEU A 626 0.42 7.31 -17.09
CA LEU A 626 1.05 8.25 -16.17
C LEU A 626 0.22 8.43 -14.91
N ARG A 627 0.87 8.25 -13.76
CA ARG A 627 0.29 8.48 -12.44
C ARG A 627 0.98 9.59 -11.67
N VAL A 628 2.28 9.80 -11.90
CA VAL A 628 3.06 10.83 -11.24
C VAL A 628 3.88 11.59 -12.28
N ILE A 629 3.70 12.92 -12.30
CA ILE A 629 4.53 13.85 -13.06
C ILE A 629 5.05 14.90 -12.09
N ASP A 630 6.37 14.89 -11.88
CA ASP A 630 7.06 15.91 -11.10
C ASP A 630 8.12 16.61 -11.95
N LEU A 631 7.86 17.87 -12.28
CA LEU A 631 8.71 18.73 -13.11
C LEU A 631 9.05 20.04 -12.39
N HIS A 632 8.90 20.10 -11.05
CA HIS A 632 9.09 21.36 -10.34
C HIS A 632 10.52 21.91 -10.45
N ASP A 633 10.65 23.22 -10.25
CA ASP A 633 11.91 23.97 -10.27
C ASP A 633 12.74 23.66 -11.54
N ASN A 634 12.15 24.00 -12.69
CA ASN A 634 12.74 23.93 -14.03
C ASN A 634 12.49 25.26 -14.78
N GLU A 635 12.83 25.33 -16.06
CA GLU A 635 12.66 26.52 -16.92
C GLU A 635 11.55 26.31 -17.98
N LEU A 636 10.53 25.49 -17.67
CA LEU A 636 9.42 25.19 -18.60
C LEU A 636 8.52 26.41 -18.78
N SER A 637 7.97 26.60 -19.98
CA SER A 637 7.17 27.79 -20.32
C SER A 637 5.99 27.46 -21.24
N GLY A 638 5.20 28.47 -21.59
CA GLY A 638 4.05 28.32 -22.48
C GLY A 638 2.77 27.93 -21.72
N LYS A 639 1.72 27.59 -22.47
CA LYS A 639 0.40 27.22 -21.92
C LYS A 639 0.26 25.70 -21.91
N LEU A 640 -0.46 25.17 -20.92
CA LEU A 640 -0.89 23.77 -20.91
C LEU A 640 -1.98 23.54 -21.96
N ASP A 641 -1.82 22.50 -22.78
CA ASP A 641 -2.84 22.11 -23.77
C ASP A 641 -4.10 21.58 -23.08
N THR A 642 -5.26 21.74 -23.72
CA THR A 642 -6.55 21.23 -23.25
C THR A 642 -6.55 19.73 -22.96
N SER A 643 -5.84 18.93 -23.77
CA SER A 643 -5.73 17.48 -23.58
C SER A 643 -5.05 17.10 -22.25
N PHE A 644 -4.07 17.90 -21.82
CA PHE A 644 -3.28 17.65 -20.61
C PHE A 644 -4.15 17.68 -19.34
N TRP A 645 -5.21 18.49 -19.35
CA TRP A 645 -6.18 18.58 -18.27
C TRP A 645 -7.11 17.36 -18.17
N ASN A 646 -7.06 16.43 -19.14
CA ASN A 646 -7.95 15.27 -19.24
C ASN A 646 -7.25 13.92 -18.93
N MET A 647 -6.22 13.92 -18.09
CA MET A 647 -5.48 12.70 -17.73
C MET A 647 -6.12 11.98 -16.53
N SER A 648 -7.04 11.04 -16.80
CA SER A 648 -7.85 10.38 -15.77
C SER A 648 -7.07 9.54 -14.75
N CYS A 649 -5.97 8.92 -15.16
CA CYS A 649 -5.12 8.07 -14.30
C CYS A 649 -4.10 8.85 -13.45
N LEU A 650 -3.99 10.18 -13.63
CA LEU A 650 -2.97 10.99 -12.99
C LEU A 650 -3.32 11.21 -11.51
N LYS A 651 -2.40 10.85 -10.62
CA LYS A 651 -2.53 11.00 -9.16
C LYS A 651 -1.77 12.20 -8.61
N VAL A 652 -0.64 12.53 -9.23
CA VAL A 652 0.25 13.61 -8.79
C VAL A 652 0.69 14.44 -9.99
N LEU A 653 0.47 15.75 -9.91
CA LEU A 653 1.02 16.73 -10.83
C LEU A 653 1.73 17.84 -10.04
N ASN A 654 3.03 17.97 -10.26
CA ASN A 654 3.83 19.06 -9.70
C ASN A 654 4.59 19.80 -10.81
N LEU A 655 4.18 21.05 -11.03
CA LEU A 655 4.78 21.97 -12.01
C LEU A 655 5.35 23.22 -11.32
N ALA A 656 5.54 23.17 -9.99
CA ALA A 656 5.91 24.34 -9.22
C ALA A 656 7.22 24.99 -9.71
N GLY A 657 7.38 26.31 -9.57
CA GLY A 657 8.66 26.98 -9.84
C GLY A 657 9.10 26.95 -11.29
N ASN A 658 8.16 27.08 -12.23
CA ASN A 658 8.40 27.15 -13.67
C ASN A 658 7.91 28.50 -14.23
N HIS A 659 7.88 28.63 -15.55
CA HIS A 659 7.38 29.78 -16.30
C HIS A 659 6.06 29.48 -17.04
N ILE A 660 5.22 28.60 -16.49
CA ILE A 660 3.94 28.21 -17.11
C ILE A 660 2.96 29.39 -17.09
N THR A 661 2.32 29.62 -18.23
CA THR A 661 1.39 30.74 -18.48
C THR A 661 0.01 30.21 -18.86
N GLY A 662 -0.96 31.12 -19.05
CA GLY A 662 -2.31 30.76 -19.48
C GLY A 662 -3.27 30.68 -18.31
N LYS A 663 -4.38 29.96 -18.51
CA LYS A 663 -5.44 29.77 -17.50
C LYS A 663 -5.48 28.31 -17.09
N ILE A 664 -6.00 28.03 -15.90
CA ILE A 664 -6.44 26.69 -15.51
C ILE A 664 -7.70 26.39 -16.34
N ASP A 665 -7.65 25.38 -17.20
CA ASP A 665 -8.72 25.09 -18.16
C ASP A 665 -9.88 24.33 -17.48
N GLN A 666 -11.11 24.55 -17.96
CA GLN A 666 -12.31 23.88 -17.44
C GLN A 666 -12.27 22.35 -17.56
N HIS A 667 -11.43 21.80 -18.45
CA HIS A 667 -11.25 20.36 -18.60
C HIS A 667 -10.49 19.71 -17.43
N ILE A 668 -10.01 20.47 -16.45
CA ILE A 668 -9.39 19.94 -15.22
C ILE A 668 -10.23 18.86 -14.52
N CYS A 669 -11.54 18.86 -14.76
CA CYS A 669 -12.49 17.83 -14.35
C CYS A 669 -12.15 16.41 -14.84
N GLY A 670 -11.33 16.28 -15.89
CA GLY A 670 -10.88 14.99 -16.39
C GLY A 670 -9.88 14.29 -15.47
N PHE A 671 -9.33 14.98 -14.47
CA PHE A 671 -8.51 14.37 -13.43
C PHE A 671 -9.36 13.59 -12.40
N THR A 672 -9.69 12.35 -12.72
CA THR A 672 -10.54 11.51 -11.87
C THR A 672 -9.83 10.88 -10.66
N GLU A 673 -8.50 10.71 -10.72
CA GLU A 673 -7.70 10.09 -9.64
C GLU A 673 -6.71 11.05 -8.95
N ILE A 674 -6.71 12.35 -9.30
CA ILE A 674 -5.72 13.30 -8.80
C ILE A 674 -5.85 13.50 -7.30
N CYS A 675 -4.74 13.34 -6.57
CA CYS A 675 -4.67 13.56 -5.14
C CYS A 675 -3.87 14.84 -4.81
N LEU A 676 -2.84 15.14 -5.61
CA LEU A 676 -1.94 16.27 -5.41
C LEU A 676 -1.79 17.09 -6.68
N LEU A 677 -2.08 18.38 -6.57
CA LEU A 677 -1.89 19.35 -7.63
C LEU A 677 -1.09 20.55 -7.10
N ASP A 678 0.16 20.69 -7.56
CA ASP A 678 1.00 21.86 -7.28
C ASP A 678 1.35 22.59 -8.57
N LEU A 679 0.82 23.81 -8.69
CA LEU A 679 1.06 24.74 -9.79
C LEU A 679 1.68 26.05 -9.29
N SER A 680 2.26 26.04 -8.09
CA SER A 680 2.78 27.23 -7.43
C SER A 680 3.99 27.85 -8.15
N ARG A 681 4.29 29.13 -7.87
CA ARG A 681 5.43 29.87 -8.42
C ARG A 681 5.49 29.78 -9.96
N ASN A 682 4.39 30.14 -10.62
CA ASN A 682 4.24 30.18 -12.07
C ASN A 682 3.58 31.52 -12.49
N TYR A 683 3.24 31.66 -13.77
CA TYR A 683 2.60 32.86 -14.34
C TYR A 683 1.15 32.59 -14.78
N LEU A 684 0.43 31.73 -14.05
CA LEU A 684 -0.97 31.42 -14.35
C LEU A 684 -1.88 32.63 -14.06
N THR A 685 -2.91 32.79 -14.87
CA THR A 685 -3.84 33.93 -14.85
C THR A 685 -5.29 33.46 -14.92
N GLY A 686 -6.25 34.38 -14.74
CA GLY A 686 -7.67 34.07 -14.82
C GLY A 686 -8.23 33.54 -13.50
N SER A 687 -9.29 32.74 -13.57
CA SER A 687 -9.96 32.14 -12.41
C SER A 687 -9.76 30.63 -12.39
N VAL A 688 -9.93 30.03 -11.22
CA VAL A 688 -10.07 28.56 -11.10
C VAL A 688 -11.46 28.16 -11.64
N PRO A 689 -11.56 27.16 -12.53
CA PRO A 689 -12.85 26.70 -13.07
C PRO A 689 -13.82 26.22 -11.99
N ASN A 690 -15.12 26.44 -12.20
CA ASN A 690 -16.20 26.06 -11.27
C ASN A 690 -17.15 24.99 -11.82
N SER A 691 -16.80 24.37 -12.95
CA SER A 691 -17.67 23.48 -13.73
C SER A 691 -17.81 22.06 -13.17
N CYS A 692 -17.04 21.68 -12.15
CA CYS A 692 -17.01 20.30 -11.62
C CYS A 692 -16.38 20.17 -10.23
N PHE A 693 -16.43 18.96 -9.69
CA PHE A 693 -15.83 18.54 -8.43
C PHE A 693 -14.64 17.62 -8.70
N ILE A 694 -13.55 17.78 -7.95
CA ILE A 694 -12.37 16.93 -8.01
C ILE A 694 -12.01 16.51 -6.57
N VAL A 695 -11.67 15.24 -6.37
CA VAL A 695 -11.31 14.70 -5.05
C VAL A 695 -9.82 14.92 -4.80
N LEU A 696 -9.43 16.13 -4.35
CA LEU A 696 -8.05 16.50 -4.06
C LEU A 696 -7.74 16.43 -2.56
N ASN A 697 -6.50 16.04 -2.22
CA ASN A 697 -5.97 16.06 -0.87
C ASN A 697 -5.08 17.30 -0.65
N PHE A 698 -4.28 17.66 -1.66
CA PHE A 698 -3.35 18.78 -1.60
C PHE A 698 -3.46 19.65 -2.85
N LEU A 699 -3.65 20.95 -2.65
CA LEU A 699 -3.70 21.94 -3.71
C LEU A 699 -2.84 23.15 -3.36
N ASN A 700 -1.86 23.43 -4.21
CA ASN A 700 -0.99 24.59 -4.09
C ASN A 700 -0.96 25.41 -5.38
N LEU A 701 -1.41 26.66 -5.28
CA LEU A 701 -1.49 27.63 -6.39
C LEU A 701 -0.71 28.92 -6.06
N THR A 702 0.11 28.89 -5.02
CA THR A 702 0.80 30.07 -4.47
C THR A 702 1.64 30.80 -5.51
N GLY A 703 1.71 32.13 -5.45
CA GLY A 703 2.64 32.92 -6.26
C GLY A 703 2.32 32.86 -7.75
N ASN A 704 1.05 33.02 -8.11
CA ASN A 704 0.56 33.17 -9.48
C ASN A 704 -0.16 34.52 -9.63
N SER A 705 -0.86 34.74 -10.76
CA SER A 705 -1.72 35.90 -11.00
C SER A 705 -3.19 35.50 -11.13
N LEU A 706 -3.62 34.49 -10.36
CA LEU A 706 -5.00 34.02 -10.34
C LEU A 706 -5.90 35.02 -9.61
N SER A 707 -7.17 35.09 -10.00
CA SER A 707 -8.13 36.08 -9.54
C SER A 707 -9.55 35.47 -9.45
N SER A 708 -10.56 36.30 -9.17
CA SER A 708 -11.96 35.92 -8.92
C SER A 708 -12.25 35.53 -7.47
N ASP A 709 -13.54 35.41 -7.15
CA ASP A 709 -14.03 34.79 -5.93
C ASP A 709 -13.93 33.25 -6.04
N ILE A 710 -13.54 32.59 -4.94
CA ILE A 710 -13.35 31.13 -4.79
C ILE A 710 -14.64 30.44 -4.33
N SER A 711 -15.73 31.17 -4.12
CA SER A 711 -17.05 30.56 -3.95
C SER A 711 -17.32 29.59 -5.13
N PHE A 712 -17.42 28.26 -4.87
CA PHE A 712 -17.99 27.15 -5.68
C PHE A 712 -17.11 25.90 -6.00
N ALA A 713 -17.84 24.77 -6.12
CA ALA A 713 -17.56 23.38 -6.55
C ALA A 713 -16.17 22.75 -6.33
N LEU A 714 -15.10 23.26 -6.94
CA LEU A 714 -13.79 22.58 -6.94
C LEU A 714 -13.18 22.45 -5.53
N PHE A 715 -13.52 23.39 -4.64
CA PHE A 715 -13.08 23.44 -3.25
C PHE A 715 -14.14 23.00 -2.25
N ASN A 716 -15.36 22.66 -2.70
CA ASN A 716 -16.43 22.17 -1.83
C ASN A 716 -16.32 20.65 -1.68
N THR A 717 -15.16 20.19 -1.22
CA THR A 717 -14.84 18.78 -1.00
C THR A 717 -14.32 18.57 0.41
N SER A 718 -14.84 17.55 1.08
CA SER A 718 -14.33 17.12 2.38
C SER A 718 -12.99 16.39 2.28
N SER A 719 -12.44 16.11 1.09
CA SER A 719 -11.16 15.41 0.94
C SER A 719 -9.93 16.29 1.17
N LEU A 720 -10.07 17.63 1.08
CA LEU A 720 -8.93 18.53 1.08
C LEU A 720 -8.28 18.63 2.46
N ILE A 721 -6.97 18.37 2.51
CA ILE A 721 -6.16 18.39 3.74
C ILE A 721 -5.26 19.63 3.79
N ALA A 722 -4.79 20.10 2.63
CA ALA A 722 -3.97 21.29 2.54
C ALA A 722 -4.34 22.14 1.32
N LEU A 723 -4.52 23.43 1.57
CA LEU A 723 -4.81 24.44 0.59
C LEU A 723 -3.86 25.63 0.77
N ASP A 724 -3.00 25.87 -0.22
CA ASP A 724 -2.13 27.03 -0.27
C ASP A 724 -2.34 27.82 -1.57
N ILE A 725 -2.88 29.02 -1.45
CA ILE A 725 -3.19 29.90 -2.59
C ILE A 725 -2.63 31.31 -2.39
N ARG A 726 -1.58 31.42 -1.56
CA ARG A 726 -0.98 32.70 -1.21
C ARG A 726 -0.51 33.50 -2.41
N HIS A 727 -0.38 34.82 -2.23
CA HIS A 727 0.23 35.71 -3.21
C HIS A 727 -0.43 35.59 -4.60
N ASN A 728 -1.74 35.84 -4.63
CA ASN A 728 -2.57 35.87 -5.83
C ASN A 728 -3.45 37.13 -5.79
N HIS A 729 -4.53 37.15 -6.57
CA HIS A 729 -5.51 38.23 -6.63
C HIS A 729 -6.93 37.75 -6.32
N PHE A 730 -7.09 36.69 -5.52
CA PHE A 730 -8.41 36.18 -5.13
C PHE A 730 -9.16 37.19 -4.27
N MET A 731 -10.48 37.24 -4.46
CA MET A 731 -11.40 38.21 -3.85
C MET A 731 -12.58 37.49 -3.17
N GLY A 732 -13.51 38.22 -2.57
CA GLY A 732 -14.70 37.66 -1.93
C GLY A 732 -14.56 37.47 -0.42
N ASN A 733 -15.48 36.72 0.19
CA ASN A 733 -15.52 36.47 1.64
C ASN A 733 -15.11 35.02 1.99
N LEU A 734 -14.95 34.74 3.28
CA LEU A 734 -14.48 33.44 3.79
C LEU A 734 -15.60 32.45 4.18
N ASN A 735 -16.84 32.66 3.76
CA ASN A 735 -17.96 31.81 4.22
C ASN A 735 -17.85 30.34 3.78
N TRP A 736 -17.15 30.08 2.67
CA TRP A 736 -16.95 28.75 2.09
C TRP A 736 -15.96 27.88 2.88
N VAL A 737 -15.11 28.49 3.73
CA VAL A 737 -14.11 27.75 4.51
C VAL A 737 -14.76 26.70 5.42
N GLY A 738 -16.00 26.93 5.85
CA GLY A 738 -16.77 25.99 6.67
C GLY A 738 -17.12 24.65 6.00
N TYR A 739 -16.88 24.49 4.69
CA TYR A 739 -17.07 23.23 3.98
C TYR A 739 -15.84 22.30 4.03
N LEU A 740 -14.69 22.80 4.49
CA LEU A 740 -13.42 22.09 4.45
C LEU A 740 -13.16 21.26 5.72
N GLU A 741 -14.07 20.37 6.10
CA GLU A 741 -14.06 19.74 7.44
C GLU A 741 -12.77 18.98 7.82
N ASN A 742 -12.03 18.45 6.83
CA ASN A 742 -10.79 17.69 7.04
C ASN A 742 -9.50 18.52 6.84
N ILE A 743 -9.60 19.83 6.60
CA ILE A 743 -8.46 20.69 6.31
C ILE A 743 -7.56 20.83 7.55
N ARG A 744 -6.25 20.78 7.31
CA ARG A 744 -5.18 20.94 8.30
C ARG A 744 -4.34 22.18 8.02
N LEU A 745 -4.20 22.55 6.75
CA LEU A 745 -3.47 23.74 6.32
C LEU A 745 -4.37 24.58 5.43
N LEU A 746 -4.64 25.80 5.85
CA LEU A 746 -5.40 26.80 5.10
C LEU A 746 -4.57 28.07 4.99
N SER A 747 -4.11 28.37 3.79
CA SER A 747 -3.16 29.44 3.54
C SER A 747 -3.62 30.31 2.36
N LEU A 748 -4.20 31.46 2.72
CA LEU A 748 -4.86 32.41 1.84
C LEU A 748 -4.15 33.78 1.81
N GLY A 749 -3.00 33.90 2.46
CA GLY A 749 -2.31 35.17 2.66
C GLY A 749 -1.89 35.91 1.38
N GLY A 750 -1.83 37.24 1.41
CA GLY A 750 -1.40 38.04 0.25
C GLY A 750 -2.41 38.02 -0.91
N ASN A 751 -3.70 38.10 -0.60
CA ASN A 751 -4.81 38.15 -1.56
C ASN A 751 -5.64 39.43 -1.33
N LYS A 752 -6.89 39.46 -1.82
CA LYS A 752 -7.82 40.59 -1.70
C LYS A 752 -9.13 40.17 -1.03
N TYR A 753 -9.11 39.15 -0.16
CA TYR A 753 -10.30 38.73 0.58
C TYR A 753 -10.78 39.83 1.52
N GLU A 754 -12.10 40.00 1.60
CA GLU A 754 -12.76 41.04 2.37
C GLU A 754 -13.91 40.49 3.24
N GLY A 755 -14.46 41.35 4.10
CA GLY A 755 -15.50 40.97 5.04
C GLY A 755 -14.96 40.32 6.31
N GLN A 756 -15.85 39.73 7.09
CA GLN A 756 -15.53 39.25 8.44
C GLN A 756 -15.07 37.79 8.47
N ILE A 757 -14.20 37.46 9.42
CA ILE A 757 -13.91 36.08 9.80
C ILE A 757 -15.11 35.56 10.59
N THR A 758 -15.94 34.72 9.97
CA THR A 758 -17.15 34.20 10.61
C THR A 758 -16.86 32.99 11.52
N PRO A 759 -17.75 32.66 12.48
CA PRO A 759 -17.63 31.46 13.31
C PRO A 759 -17.59 30.13 12.54
N ASN A 760 -17.86 30.12 11.23
CA ASN A 760 -17.71 28.93 10.38
C ASN A 760 -16.27 28.40 10.37
N LEU A 761 -15.27 29.27 10.51
CA LEU A 761 -13.86 28.88 10.64
C LEU A 761 -13.64 27.91 11.82
N CYS A 762 -14.43 28.08 12.89
CA CYS A 762 -14.32 27.26 14.10
C CYS A 762 -14.86 25.84 13.93
N ARG A 763 -15.47 25.49 12.78
CA ARG A 763 -15.84 24.11 12.44
C ARG A 763 -14.64 23.25 12.07
N LEU A 764 -13.51 23.86 11.76
CA LEU A 764 -12.30 23.18 11.32
C LEU A 764 -11.53 22.60 12.52
N MET A 765 -11.84 21.36 12.89
CA MET A 765 -11.31 20.76 14.13
C MET A 765 -9.89 20.19 14.00
N TYR A 766 -9.39 20.00 12.78
CA TYR A 766 -8.09 19.35 12.50
C TYR A 766 -6.99 20.32 12.08
N MET A 767 -7.19 21.63 12.28
CA MET A 767 -6.24 22.66 11.83
C MET A 767 -4.87 22.54 12.46
N ARG A 768 -3.86 22.88 11.68
CA ARG A 768 -2.46 23.07 12.09
C ARG A 768 -1.97 24.45 11.67
N ILE A 769 -2.33 24.93 10.49
CA ILE A 769 -1.86 26.21 9.99
C ILE A 769 -3.03 27.01 9.43
N ILE A 770 -3.19 28.24 9.92
CA ILE A 770 -4.08 29.27 9.36
C ILE A 770 -3.21 30.46 8.96
N ASP A 771 -3.18 30.78 7.68
CA ASP A 771 -2.57 32.00 7.17
C ASP A 771 -3.61 32.79 6.39
N LEU A 772 -4.11 33.87 6.96
CA LEU A 772 -5.01 34.83 6.32
C LEU A 772 -4.36 36.22 6.18
N SER A 773 -3.03 36.28 6.31
CA SER A 773 -2.26 37.52 6.36
C SER A 773 -2.40 38.36 5.08
N HIS A 774 -2.11 39.65 5.14
CA HIS A 774 -2.06 40.52 3.95
C HIS A 774 -3.34 40.43 3.09
N ASN A 775 -4.50 40.61 3.71
CA ASN A 775 -5.81 40.66 3.07
C ASN A 775 -6.56 41.93 3.49
N LYS A 776 -7.87 42.01 3.22
CA LYS A 776 -8.77 43.11 3.59
C LYS A 776 -9.86 42.64 4.56
N LEU A 777 -9.56 41.65 5.40
CA LEU A 777 -10.53 41.12 6.36
C LEU A 777 -10.77 42.15 7.46
N SER A 778 -12.02 42.30 7.90
CA SER A 778 -12.43 43.30 8.86
C SER A 778 -13.35 42.75 9.95
N GLY A 779 -13.69 43.56 10.94
CA GLY A 779 -14.51 43.14 12.08
C GLY A 779 -13.71 42.37 13.14
N SER A 780 -14.42 42.00 14.22
CA SER A 780 -13.83 41.34 15.38
C SER A 780 -13.48 39.87 15.11
N LEU A 781 -12.40 39.39 15.73
CA LEU A 781 -12.03 37.99 15.71
C LEU A 781 -13.03 37.14 16.52
N PRO A 782 -13.60 36.05 15.99
CA PRO A 782 -14.56 35.24 16.71
C PRO A 782 -13.91 34.46 17.86
N ALA A 783 -14.48 34.57 19.07
CA ALA A 783 -14.00 33.90 20.28
C ALA A 783 -13.82 32.38 20.15
N CYS A 784 -14.63 31.72 19.34
CA CYS A 784 -14.54 30.27 19.14
C CYS A 784 -13.23 29.79 18.51
N ILE A 785 -12.40 30.68 17.96
CA ILE A 785 -11.08 30.32 17.42
C ILE A 785 -10.19 29.68 18.49
N GLY A 786 -10.37 30.06 19.76
CA GLY A 786 -9.67 29.48 20.91
C GLY A 786 -10.00 28.02 21.19
N ASN A 787 -11.07 27.47 20.61
CA ASN A 787 -11.48 26.07 20.79
C ASN A 787 -10.92 25.13 19.71
N ILE A 788 -10.20 25.66 18.72
CA ILE A 788 -9.57 24.82 17.70
C ILE A 788 -8.38 24.09 18.33
N SER A 789 -8.35 22.76 18.20
CA SER A 789 -7.44 21.90 18.96
C SER A 789 -5.95 22.18 18.68
N PHE A 790 -5.60 22.43 17.41
CA PHE A 790 -4.21 22.49 16.92
C PHE A 790 -3.32 21.32 17.39
N LYS A 791 -3.91 20.23 17.91
CA LYS A 791 -3.18 19.06 18.38
C LYS A 791 -2.68 18.28 17.17
N GLY A 792 -1.39 17.97 17.15
CA GLY A 792 -0.78 17.22 16.05
C GLY A 792 -1.40 15.82 15.98
N ASP A 793 -1.76 15.40 14.77
CA ASP A 793 -2.09 14.02 14.50
C ASP A 793 -0.78 13.28 14.19
N THR A 794 -0.54 12.14 14.82
CA THR A 794 0.69 11.35 14.60
C THR A 794 0.62 10.49 13.33
N ASP A 795 -0.53 10.49 12.66
CA ASP A 795 -0.78 9.65 11.49
C ASP A 795 -0.40 10.38 10.20
N ASP A 796 0.87 10.29 9.83
CA ASP A 796 1.36 10.64 8.48
C ASP A 796 0.75 9.73 7.38
N GLN A 797 0.03 8.65 7.76
CA GLN A 797 -0.68 7.70 6.88
C GLN A 797 -1.64 8.35 5.88
N ILE A 798 -2.13 9.55 6.16
CA ILE A 798 -3.07 10.26 5.26
C ILE A 798 -2.39 10.62 3.93
N LEU A 799 -1.09 10.88 3.91
CA LEU A 799 -0.31 11.11 2.68
C LEU A 799 0.21 9.82 2.03
N HIS A 800 0.19 8.69 2.75
CA HIS A 800 0.51 7.37 2.18
C HIS A 800 -0.58 6.84 1.23
N SER A 801 -1.75 7.49 1.18
CA SER A 801 -2.91 7.08 0.38
C SER A 801 -2.78 7.32 -1.14
N ILE A 802 -1.66 7.85 -1.64
CA ILE A 802 -1.30 7.83 -3.08
C ILE A 802 -0.74 6.44 -3.45
N ASP A 803 -1.40 5.40 -2.94
CA ASP A 803 -1.02 4.00 -3.08
C ASP A 803 -1.58 3.45 -4.41
N GLY A 804 -0.77 2.68 -5.13
CA GLY A 804 -1.30 1.92 -6.27
C GLY A 804 -0.34 1.52 -7.38
N ILE A 805 0.97 1.79 -7.32
CA ILE A 805 1.93 1.10 -8.21
C ILE A 805 2.78 0.16 -7.36
N ALA A 806 2.14 -0.90 -6.88
CA ALA A 806 2.85 -2.02 -6.27
C ALA A 806 3.48 -2.86 -7.38
N SER A 807 4.81 -2.83 -7.49
CA SER A 807 5.60 -3.97 -7.93
C SER A 807 6.34 -4.51 -6.70
N PRO A 808 6.49 -5.83 -6.51
CA PRO A 808 6.84 -6.44 -5.21
C PRO A 808 8.24 -6.10 -4.65
N SER A 809 9.03 -5.28 -5.33
CA SER A 809 10.47 -5.17 -5.05
C SER A 809 10.99 -3.74 -4.83
N TYR A 810 10.28 -2.69 -5.24
CA TYR A 810 10.77 -1.30 -5.11
C TYR A 810 9.60 -0.34 -4.85
N HIS A 811 9.47 0.08 -3.59
CA HIS A 811 8.46 1.06 -3.20
C HIS A 811 8.96 2.46 -3.51
N THR A 812 8.54 3.04 -4.63
CA THR A 812 8.71 4.48 -4.87
C THR A 812 7.47 5.22 -4.34
N PHE A 813 7.67 6.01 -3.28
CA PHE A 813 6.63 6.86 -2.70
C PHE A 813 6.84 8.30 -3.17
N TYR A 814 5.82 8.93 -3.76
CA TYR A 814 5.81 10.38 -3.93
C TYR A 814 5.52 11.01 -2.56
N VAL A 815 6.50 11.73 -1.99
CA VAL A 815 6.39 12.34 -0.67
C VAL A 815 6.34 13.85 -0.83
N LEU A 816 5.32 14.49 -0.23
CA LEU A 816 5.21 15.94 -0.13
C LEU A 816 6.45 16.48 0.61
N LYS A 817 7.31 17.22 -0.09
CA LYS A 817 8.68 17.50 0.37
C LYS A 817 8.72 18.60 1.43
N ASP A 818 7.97 19.69 1.26
CA ASP A 818 8.07 20.85 2.14
C ASP A 818 6.86 21.80 2.14
N PHE A 819 6.76 22.63 3.18
CA PHE A 819 5.84 23.78 3.27
C PHE A 819 6.55 24.99 3.87
N THR A 820 6.26 26.18 3.38
CA THR A 820 6.84 27.44 3.88
C THR A 820 5.84 28.21 4.75
N PHE A 821 6.25 28.63 5.95
CA PHE A 821 5.42 29.42 6.86
C PHE A 821 6.22 30.58 7.47
N ALA A 822 5.61 31.76 7.52
CA ALA A 822 6.21 32.94 8.13
C ALA A 822 6.07 32.89 9.65
N THR A 823 7.19 32.94 10.37
CA THR A 823 7.22 32.99 11.83
C THR A 823 8.54 33.59 12.29
N LYS A 824 8.65 34.10 13.52
CA LYS A 824 9.90 34.66 14.06
C LYS A 824 10.56 35.71 13.13
N GLY A 825 9.74 36.46 12.39
CA GLY A 825 10.20 37.47 11.42
C GLY A 825 10.85 36.94 10.13
N ASN A 826 10.84 35.63 9.87
CA ASN A 826 11.42 35.02 8.67
C ASN A 826 10.46 34.00 8.01
N LEU A 827 10.72 33.64 6.76
CA LEU A 827 10.05 32.53 6.08
C LEU A 827 10.83 31.23 6.31
N TYR A 828 10.21 30.25 6.96
CA TYR A 828 10.83 28.95 7.26
C TYR A 828 10.23 27.86 6.39
N THR A 829 11.10 27.03 5.80
CA THR A 829 10.71 25.80 5.08
C THR A 829 10.74 24.62 6.04
N TYR A 830 9.60 23.97 6.23
CA TYR A 830 9.46 22.76 7.03
C TYR A 830 9.43 21.56 6.09
N GLY A 831 10.31 20.58 6.32
CA GLY A 831 10.43 19.37 5.50
C GLY A 831 9.35 18.32 5.77
N ARG A 832 9.71 17.04 5.63
CA ARG A 832 8.80 15.89 5.88
C ARG A 832 8.11 16.02 7.25
N SER A 833 6.84 15.62 7.29
CA SER A 833 5.99 15.66 8.50
C SER A 833 5.85 17.08 9.08
N PHE A 834 5.77 18.11 8.22
CA PHE A 834 5.58 19.50 8.67
C PHE A 834 4.33 19.68 9.54
N PHE A 835 3.28 18.87 9.32
CA PHE A 835 2.09 18.85 10.18
C PHE A 835 2.41 18.50 11.64
N ILE A 836 3.49 17.78 11.93
CA ILE A 836 3.95 17.51 13.29
C ILE A 836 4.81 18.68 13.80
N SER A 837 5.63 19.24 12.92
CA SER A 837 6.67 20.21 13.28
C SER A 837 6.15 21.63 13.55
N MET A 838 5.09 22.06 12.85
CA MET A 838 4.59 23.43 12.92
C MET A 838 3.08 23.50 13.20
N ALA A 839 2.69 24.46 14.04
CA ALA A 839 1.32 24.90 14.23
C ALA A 839 1.29 26.43 14.41
N GLY A 840 0.50 27.15 13.62
CA GLY A 840 0.56 28.61 13.59
C GLY A 840 -0.68 29.30 13.04
N ILE A 841 -0.90 30.52 13.50
CA ILE A 841 -1.93 31.44 13.04
C ILE A 841 -1.24 32.75 12.63
N ASP A 842 -1.40 33.14 11.37
CA ASP A 842 -1.01 34.45 10.86
C ASP A 842 -2.24 35.18 10.32
N LEU A 843 -2.63 36.25 10.99
CA LEU A 843 -3.73 37.16 10.60
C LEU A 843 -3.20 38.59 10.35
N SER A 844 -1.88 38.75 10.24
CA SER A 844 -1.26 40.07 10.15
C SER A 844 -1.65 40.85 8.90
N ALA A 845 -1.48 42.17 8.94
CA ALA A 845 -1.74 43.06 7.79
C ALA A 845 -3.16 42.88 7.22
N ASN A 846 -4.15 43.01 8.09
CA ASN A 846 -5.58 43.03 7.76
C ASN A 846 -6.22 44.30 8.33
N MET A 847 -7.55 44.35 8.33
CA MET A 847 -8.35 45.42 8.93
C MET A 847 -9.18 44.91 10.12
N LEU A 848 -8.69 43.90 10.85
CA LEU A 848 -9.40 43.32 11.99
C LEU A 848 -9.43 44.32 13.15
N ASP A 849 -10.57 44.43 13.82
CA ASP A 849 -10.82 45.39 14.90
C ASP A 849 -11.41 44.72 16.16
N GLY A 850 -11.83 45.52 17.14
CA GLY A 850 -12.35 45.02 18.41
C GLY A 850 -11.25 44.49 19.33
N GLU A 851 -11.65 43.82 20.41
CA GLU A 851 -10.71 43.25 21.38
C GLU A 851 -10.18 41.89 20.95
N ILE A 852 -8.97 41.54 21.38
CA ILE A 852 -8.41 40.19 21.24
C ILE A 852 -9.20 39.24 22.17
N PRO A 853 -9.87 38.19 21.66
CA PRO A 853 -10.63 37.27 22.51
C PRO A 853 -9.74 36.55 23.52
N TRP A 854 -10.19 36.47 24.77
CA TRP A 854 -9.44 35.80 25.84
C TRP A 854 -9.33 34.29 25.61
N GLU A 855 -10.27 33.70 24.85
CA GLU A 855 -10.28 32.29 24.48
C GLU A 855 -9.05 31.88 23.65
N LEU A 856 -8.37 32.81 22.96
CA LEU A 856 -7.11 32.50 22.24
C LEU A 856 -6.04 31.88 23.14
N GLY A 857 -6.05 32.22 24.44
CA GLY A 857 -5.15 31.63 25.43
C GLY A 857 -5.31 30.11 25.62
N ASN A 858 -6.40 29.52 25.14
CA ASN A 858 -6.65 28.08 25.21
C ASN A 858 -5.84 27.27 24.18
N LEU A 859 -5.23 27.92 23.18
CA LEU A 859 -4.46 27.28 22.11
C LEU A 859 -3.07 26.82 22.58
N ARG A 860 -3.02 25.72 23.34
CA ARG A 860 -1.79 25.25 24.01
C ARG A 860 -0.70 24.72 23.07
N HIS A 861 -1.06 24.27 21.87
CA HIS A 861 -0.17 23.59 20.92
C HIS A 861 0.35 24.49 19.79
N ILE A 862 -0.02 25.78 19.77
CA ILE A 862 0.41 26.70 18.72
C ILE A 862 1.82 27.21 19.02
N LYS A 863 2.65 27.31 17.97
CA LYS A 863 4.03 27.77 18.04
C LYS A 863 4.20 29.21 17.57
N SER A 864 3.31 29.70 16.72
CA SER A 864 3.37 31.05 16.18
C SER A 864 2.00 31.70 16.14
N LEU A 865 1.88 32.89 16.73
CA LEU A 865 0.71 33.74 16.61
C LEU A 865 1.14 35.14 16.14
N ASN A 866 0.63 35.55 14.99
CA ASN A 866 0.89 36.86 14.42
C ASN A 866 -0.44 37.60 14.15
N LEU A 867 -0.69 38.65 14.94
CA LEU A 867 -1.85 39.54 14.82
C LEU A 867 -1.43 40.97 14.44
N SER A 868 -0.17 41.15 14.04
CA SER A 868 0.42 42.47 13.82
C SER A 868 -0.23 43.24 12.67
N SER A 869 -0.10 44.57 12.66
CA SER A 869 -0.64 45.43 11.59
C SER A 869 -2.14 45.23 11.37
N ASN A 870 -2.92 45.42 12.44
CA ASN A 870 -4.39 45.40 12.46
C ASN A 870 -4.90 46.61 13.28
N PHE A 871 -6.19 46.64 13.61
CA PHE A 871 -6.85 47.67 14.41
C PHE A 871 -7.37 47.12 15.74
N PHE A 872 -6.71 46.11 16.33
CA PHE A 872 -7.15 45.55 17.62
C PHE A 872 -7.00 46.58 18.74
N VAL A 873 -8.04 46.69 19.58
CA VAL A 873 -8.13 47.61 20.73
C VAL A 873 -8.24 46.85 22.05
N GLY A 874 -8.29 47.56 23.17
CA GLY A 874 -8.43 46.97 24.50
C GLY A 874 -7.14 46.35 25.04
N PRO A 875 -7.20 45.64 26.18
CA PRO A 875 -6.03 45.05 26.83
C PRO A 875 -5.55 43.76 26.16
N ILE A 876 -4.26 43.47 26.29
CA ILE A 876 -3.72 42.14 25.97
C ILE A 876 -4.30 41.13 26.98
N PRO A 877 -4.99 40.05 26.56
CA PRO A 877 -5.59 39.10 27.49
C PRO A 877 -4.55 38.37 28.33
N THR A 878 -4.75 38.30 29.65
CA THR A 878 -3.87 37.58 30.59
C THR A 878 -3.81 36.07 30.28
N THR A 879 -4.85 35.54 29.63
CA THR A 879 -4.98 34.12 29.24
C THR A 879 -3.96 33.69 28.19
N LEU A 880 -3.38 34.62 27.40
CA LEU A 880 -2.31 34.29 26.46
C LEU A 880 -1.08 33.67 27.15
N GLY A 881 -0.89 33.88 28.45
CA GLY A 881 0.12 33.18 29.25
C GLY A 881 -0.05 31.66 29.32
N GLY A 882 -1.22 31.12 28.93
CA GLY A 882 -1.50 29.68 28.89
C GLY A 882 -0.99 28.94 27.65
N MET A 883 -0.45 29.65 26.65
CA MET A 883 0.00 29.08 25.37
C MET A 883 1.40 28.44 25.49
N GLY A 884 1.51 27.32 26.21
CA GLY A 884 2.80 26.76 26.65
C GLY A 884 3.82 26.39 25.56
N GLU A 885 3.39 26.12 24.33
CA GLU A 885 4.29 25.79 23.20
C GLU A 885 4.66 26.98 22.30
N ILE A 886 4.18 28.20 22.61
CA ILE A 886 4.41 29.36 21.73
C ILE A 886 5.88 29.76 21.67
N GLU A 887 6.37 29.95 20.45
CA GLU A 887 7.75 30.33 20.14
C GLU A 887 7.84 31.74 19.52
N SER A 888 6.76 32.22 18.90
CA SER A 888 6.68 33.54 18.26
C SER A 888 5.33 34.19 18.54
N LEU A 889 5.33 35.38 19.14
CA LEU A 889 4.12 36.17 19.41
C LEU A 889 4.32 37.61 18.93
N ASP A 890 3.58 38.01 17.90
CA ASP A 890 3.63 39.36 17.35
C ASP A 890 2.25 40.02 17.39
N LEU A 891 2.15 41.08 18.20
CA LEU A 891 0.97 41.92 18.38
C LEU A 891 1.25 43.38 17.99
N SER A 892 2.36 43.63 17.31
CA SER A 892 2.81 44.99 16.98
C SER A 892 1.90 45.70 15.98
N HIS A 893 1.97 47.03 15.91
CA HIS A 893 1.17 47.84 14.99
C HIS A 893 -0.34 47.58 15.15
N ASN A 894 -0.85 47.85 16.34
CA ASN A 894 -2.27 47.78 16.69
C ASN A 894 -2.64 48.99 17.57
N GLU A 895 -3.86 49.01 18.11
CA GLU A 895 -4.36 50.05 19.02
C GLU A 895 -4.56 49.51 20.46
N LEU A 896 -3.78 48.49 20.85
CA LEU A 896 -3.89 47.84 22.16
C LEU A 896 -3.50 48.81 23.28
N SER A 897 -4.16 48.69 24.42
CA SER A 897 -4.02 49.60 25.56
C SER A 897 -3.90 48.86 26.90
N GLY A 898 -3.57 49.57 27.98
CA GLY A 898 -3.37 48.94 29.30
C GLY A 898 -2.01 48.24 29.44
N PRO A 899 -1.80 47.47 30.52
CA PRO A 899 -0.51 46.88 30.84
C PRO A 899 -0.19 45.61 30.04
N ILE A 900 1.10 45.33 29.87
CA ILE A 900 1.58 44.01 29.43
C ILE A 900 1.35 43.01 30.57
N PRO A 901 0.55 41.95 30.36
CA PRO A 901 0.22 40.99 31.42
C PRO A 901 1.45 40.26 31.95
N TRP A 902 1.60 40.19 33.27
CA TRP A 902 2.70 39.46 33.91
C TRP A 902 2.63 37.95 33.65
N GLN A 903 1.44 37.43 33.35
CA GLN A 903 1.19 36.04 32.99
C GLN A 903 1.98 35.61 31.75
N LEU A 904 2.33 36.53 30.85
CA LEU A 904 3.17 36.23 29.68
C LEU A 904 4.59 35.80 30.08
N THR A 905 5.04 36.08 31.31
CA THR A 905 6.34 35.60 31.82
C THR A 905 6.39 34.09 32.00
N GLN A 906 5.24 33.40 31.97
CA GLN A 906 5.14 31.94 32.02
C GLN A 906 5.50 31.26 30.68
N LEU A 907 5.55 32.01 29.58
CA LEU A 907 5.83 31.50 28.24
C LEU A 907 7.34 31.20 28.09
N SER A 908 7.76 30.01 28.52
CA SER A 908 9.18 29.62 28.55
C SER A 908 9.80 29.35 27.17
N SER A 909 8.97 29.04 26.16
CA SER A 909 9.40 28.66 24.80
C SER A 909 9.51 29.86 23.85
N LEU A 910 9.10 31.05 24.29
CA LEU A 910 9.02 32.25 23.47
C LEU A 910 10.41 32.74 23.05
N GLY A 911 10.68 32.74 21.75
CA GLY A 911 11.95 33.18 21.16
C GLY A 911 11.84 34.49 20.37
N VAL A 912 10.63 34.89 19.95
CA VAL A 912 10.36 36.19 19.32
C VAL A 912 9.08 36.78 19.91
N PHE A 913 9.16 38.05 20.30
CA PHE A 913 8.05 38.79 20.89
C PHE A 913 8.06 40.24 20.40
N SER A 914 6.89 40.76 20.03
CA SER A 914 6.73 42.17 19.71
C SER A 914 5.34 42.68 20.09
N VAL A 915 5.30 43.82 20.76
CA VAL A 915 4.12 44.64 21.07
C VAL A 915 4.36 46.11 20.67
N ALA A 916 5.35 46.35 19.82
CA ALA A 916 5.72 47.68 19.36
C ALA A 916 4.55 48.38 18.64
N TYR A 917 4.55 49.70 18.63
CA TYR A 917 3.54 50.52 17.96
C TYR A 917 2.11 50.18 18.42
N ASN A 918 1.87 50.34 19.73
CA ASN A 918 0.57 50.23 20.38
C ASN A 918 0.40 51.42 21.36
N ASN A 919 -0.69 51.43 22.13
CA ASN A 919 -0.98 52.40 23.18
C ASN A 919 -0.86 51.80 24.59
N LEU A 920 0.07 50.86 24.78
CA LEU A 920 0.28 50.17 26.06
C LEU A 920 0.88 51.10 27.11
N SER A 921 0.59 50.81 28.37
CA SER A 921 1.00 51.63 29.52
C SER A 921 1.47 50.78 30.70
N GLY A 922 2.16 51.39 31.67
CA GLY A 922 2.64 50.68 32.84
C GLY A 922 4.01 50.04 32.64
N CYS A 923 4.30 48.97 33.37
CA CYS A 923 5.66 48.45 33.51
C CYS A 923 5.91 47.25 32.60
N ILE A 924 7.10 47.19 32.00
CA ILE A 924 7.53 46.03 31.21
C ILE A 924 7.90 44.88 32.17
N PRO A 925 7.28 43.68 32.04
CA PRO A 925 7.66 42.52 32.85
C PRO A 925 9.13 42.14 32.64
N ASN A 926 9.91 42.05 33.72
CA ASN A 926 11.36 41.85 33.68
C ASN A 926 11.81 40.44 34.11
N SER A 927 10.94 39.44 33.96
CA SER A 927 11.22 38.04 34.32
C SER A 927 10.85 37.07 33.19
N GLY A 928 11.35 35.84 33.23
CA GLY A 928 11.12 34.85 32.17
C GLY A 928 11.73 35.29 30.84
N GLN A 929 11.19 34.81 29.72
CA GLN A 929 11.68 35.16 28.37
C GLN A 929 11.55 36.65 28.05
N LEU A 930 10.57 37.35 28.62
CA LEU A 930 10.32 38.78 28.39
C LEU A 930 11.52 39.67 28.75
N SER A 931 12.34 39.24 29.71
CA SER A 931 13.56 39.93 30.12
C SER A 931 14.68 39.90 29.07
N SER A 932 14.62 38.99 28.09
CA SER A 932 15.65 38.84 27.05
C SER A 932 15.39 39.64 25.78
N PHE A 933 14.17 40.20 25.59
CA PHE A 933 13.84 40.93 24.37
C PHE A 933 14.31 42.38 24.41
N ASN A 934 14.73 42.90 23.25
CA ASN A 934 15.22 44.27 23.12
C ASN A 934 14.07 45.30 23.25
N MET A 935 14.41 46.56 23.54
CA MET A 935 13.45 47.67 23.58
C MET A 935 12.71 47.89 22.26
N ASP A 936 13.27 47.41 21.13
CA ASP A 936 12.59 47.41 19.83
C ASP A 936 11.25 46.67 19.88
N SER A 937 11.14 45.59 20.66
CA SER A 937 9.89 44.84 20.87
C SER A 937 8.79 45.65 21.55
N TYR A 938 9.12 46.80 22.16
CA TYR A 938 8.21 47.65 22.92
C TYR A 938 8.10 49.06 22.34
N LEU A 939 8.76 49.32 21.19
CA LEU A 939 8.92 50.64 20.60
C LEU A 939 7.57 51.37 20.42
N ALA A 940 7.58 52.71 20.46
CA ALA A 940 6.43 53.57 20.22
C ALA A 940 5.21 53.40 21.17
N ASN A 941 5.36 52.69 22.29
CA ASN A 941 4.41 52.72 23.41
C ASN A 941 4.85 53.78 24.44
N ILE A 942 4.37 55.02 24.29
CA ILE A 942 4.89 56.18 25.04
C ILE A 942 4.70 56.11 26.57
N ASN A 943 3.76 55.29 27.05
CA ASN A 943 3.42 55.16 28.46
C ASN A 943 3.97 53.88 29.10
N LEU A 944 4.82 53.12 28.39
CA LEU A 944 5.54 51.98 28.95
C LEU A 944 6.84 52.42 29.62
N HIS A 945 7.12 51.85 30.79
CA HIS A 945 8.30 52.15 31.59
C HIS A 945 9.14 50.89 31.85
N ASN A 946 10.45 51.03 31.72
CA ASN A 946 11.40 49.99 32.12
C ASN A 946 11.57 49.99 33.65
N ILE A 947 11.73 48.81 34.23
CA ILE A 947 12.02 48.62 35.65
C ILE A 947 13.50 48.93 35.88
N THR A 948 13.80 50.21 36.05
CA THR A 948 15.11 50.66 36.55
C THR A 948 15.05 50.77 38.07
N HIS A 949 16.17 50.50 38.75
CA HIS A 949 16.28 50.49 40.21
C HIS A 949 15.90 51.88 40.78
N GLY A 950 14.61 52.05 41.12
CA GLY A 950 14.03 53.33 41.55
C GLY A 950 12.50 53.35 41.48
N ASN A 951 11.84 52.50 42.27
CA ASN A 951 10.43 52.56 42.75
C ASN A 951 9.38 53.39 41.96
N THR A 952 8.98 52.93 40.77
CA THR A 952 7.63 53.24 40.21
C THR A 952 6.88 52.00 39.69
N CYS A 953 7.52 50.82 39.72
CA CYS A 953 6.99 49.58 39.16
C CYS A 953 7.13 48.43 40.16
N ALA A 954 6.03 48.02 40.79
CA ALA A 954 5.95 46.78 41.56
C ALA A 954 5.02 45.81 40.82
N ALA A 955 5.41 44.53 40.74
CA ALA A 955 4.48 43.47 40.37
C ALA A 955 3.29 43.49 41.35
N PRO A 956 2.04 43.22 40.91
CA PRO A 956 0.94 43.05 41.85
C PRO A 956 1.32 41.95 42.84
N SER A 957 1.43 42.27 44.12
CA SER A 957 1.61 41.28 45.18
C SER A 957 0.42 40.31 45.16
N PRO A 958 0.62 38.99 45.32
CA PRO A 958 -0.49 38.08 45.52
C PRO A 958 -1.16 38.44 46.84
N ASP A 959 -2.36 39.01 46.79
CA ASP A 959 -3.12 39.36 47.98
C ASP A 959 -3.37 38.10 48.82
N PRO A 960 -2.96 38.06 50.10
CA PRO A 960 -3.37 37.03 51.04
C PRO A 960 -4.76 37.38 51.59
N ALA A 961 -5.76 37.35 50.70
CA ALA A 961 -7.17 37.44 51.07
C ALA A 961 -8.07 36.63 50.10
N ALA A 962 -7.57 35.54 49.52
CA ALA A 962 -8.38 34.53 48.86
C ALA A 962 -8.68 33.40 49.86
N GLY A 963 -9.51 33.73 50.83
CA GLY A 963 -9.87 32.83 51.93
C GLY A 963 -11.08 33.36 52.69
N LYS A 964 -12.14 33.73 51.96
CA LYS A 964 -13.52 33.77 52.46
C LYS A 964 -14.49 33.90 51.29
N ASP A 965 -15.31 32.85 51.18
CA ASP A 965 -16.67 32.81 50.67
C ASP A 965 -16.94 33.42 49.29
N VAL A 966 -17.15 32.52 48.35
CA VAL A 966 -17.96 32.74 47.14
C VAL A 966 -19.32 33.27 47.61
N GLU A 967 -19.54 34.58 47.52
CA GLU A 967 -20.90 35.10 47.44
C GLU A 967 -21.44 34.74 46.07
N GLU A 968 -22.22 33.65 46.05
CA GLU A 968 -23.29 33.46 45.09
C GLU A 968 -24.02 34.79 44.88
N MET A 969 -23.99 35.27 43.64
CA MET A 969 -24.95 36.25 43.17
C MET A 969 -26.35 35.69 43.50
N ARG A 970 -27.05 36.32 44.44
CA ARG A 970 -28.41 35.92 44.83
C ARG A 970 -29.24 35.75 43.56
N SER A 971 -29.58 34.50 43.25
CA SER A 971 -30.65 34.15 42.34
C SER A 971 -31.91 34.81 42.87
N ASP A 972 -32.45 35.78 42.13
CA ASP A 972 -33.77 36.33 42.44
C ASP A 972 -34.82 35.24 42.11
N PRO A 973 -35.42 34.57 43.11
CA PRO A 973 -36.35 33.48 42.87
C PRO A 973 -37.61 34.00 42.16
N VAL A 974 -37.93 35.28 42.32
CA VAL A 974 -39.06 35.92 41.65
C VAL A 974 -38.78 36.03 40.17
N LEU A 975 -37.55 36.38 39.76
CA LEU A 975 -37.18 36.48 38.35
C LEU A 975 -37.23 35.12 37.64
N TYR A 976 -36.76 34.06 38.29
CA TYR A 976 -36.85 32.69 37.75
C TYR A 976 -38.29 32.15 37.70
N VAL A 977 -39.11 32.44 38.72
CA VAL A 977 -40.53 32.07 38.70
C VAL A 977 -41.28 32.86 37.63
N VAL A 978 -41.01 34.16 37.47
CA VAL A 978 -41.65 35.01 36.45
C VAL A 978 -41.22 34.62 35.04
N THR A 979 -39.95 34.29 34.81
CA THR A 979 -39.49 33.78 33.49
C THR A 979 -39.99 32.38 33.20
N ALA A 980 -40.05 31.48 34.19
CA ALA A 980 -40.61 30.14 34.01
C ALA A 980 -42.13 30.19 33.75
N VAL A 981 -42.88 31.00 34.52
CA VAL A 981 -44.31 31.22 34.30
C VAL A 981 -44.55 31.91 32.96
N GLY A 982 -43.72 32.89 32.59
CA GLY A 982 -43.77 33.56 31.29
C GLY A 982 -43.54 32.61 30.12
N PHE A 983 -42.57 31.69 30.26
CA PHE A 983 -42.30 30.66 29.24
C PHE A 983 -43.47 29.67 29.13
N VAL A 984 -44.04 29.22 30.25
CA VAL A 984 -45.20 28.31 30.25
C VAL A 984 -46.43 28.99 29.62
N PHE A 985 -46.70 30.25 29.96
CA PHE A 985 -47.80 31.00 29.35
C PHE A 985 -47.58 31.25 27.86
N ALA A 986 -46.37 31.64 27.45
CA ALA A 986 -46.04 31.83 26.04
C ALA A 986 -46.18 30.52 25.26
N PHE A 987 -45.67 29.41 25.78
CA PHE A 987 -45.77 28.09 25.18
C PHE A 987 -47.24 27.65 24.99
N TRP A 988 -48.06 27.76 26.03
CA TRP A 988 -49.48 27.40 25.93
C TRP A 988 -50.30 28.41 25.12
N ALA A 989 -49.92 29.69 25.10
CA ALA A 989 -50.53 30.68 24.22
C ALA A 989 -50.20 30.39 22.75
N THR A 990 -48.98 29.95 22.43
CA THR A 990 -48.59 29.54 21.08
C THR A 990 -49.32 28.25 20.67
N ILE A 991 -49.43 27.26 21.55
CA ILE A 991 -50.25 26.05 21.28
C ILE A 991 -51.72 26.42 21.11
N GLY A 992 -52.29 27.23 22.01
CA GLY A 992 -53.66 27.71 21.90
C GLY A 992 -53.90 28.51 20.62
N PHE A 993 -52.97 29.35 20.22
CA PHE A 993 -53.04 30.07 18.95
C PHE A 993 -52.99 29.11 17.75
N SER A 994 -52.06 28.16 17.75
CA SER A 994 -51.91 27.17 16.67
C SER A 994 -53.12 26.24 16.52
N PHE A 995 -53.78 25.85 17.63
CA PHE A 995 -54.86 24.87 17.62
C PHE A 995 -56.27 25.44 17.78
N CYS A 996 -56.45 26.66 18.29
CA CYS A 996 -57.77 27.25 18.54
C CYS A 996 -58.03 28.52 17.73
N HIS A 997 -56.99 29.23 17.28
CA HIS A 997 -57.16 30.43 16.46
C HIS A 997 -57.25 30.06 14.96
N PRO A 998 -58.24 30.58 14.20
CA PRO A 998 -58.43 30.22 12.78
C PRO A 998 -57.18 30.46 11.92
N TYR A 999 -56.41 31.50 12.24
CA TYR A 999 -55.18 31.84 11.53
C TYR A 999 -54.00 30.89 11.88
N GLY A 1000 -53.91 30.42 13.13
CA GLY A 1000 -52.87 29.47 13.55
C GLY A 1000 -53.05 28.08 12.93
N ARG A 1001 -54.30 27.60 12.80
CA ARG A 1001 -54.60 26.36 12.08
C ARG A 1001 -54.23 26.40 10.61
N SER A 1002 -54.41 27.56 9.96
CA SER A 1002 -54.04 27.78 8.56
C SER A 1002 -52.52 27.70 8.33
N VAL A 1003 -51.72 28.18 9.28
CA VAL A 1003 -50.25 28.10 9.23
C VAL A 1003 -49.77 26.66 9.45
N MET A 1004 -50.36 25.91 10.40
CA MET A 1004 -50.02 24.50 10.63
C MET A 1004 -50.43 23.55 9.50
N LEU A 1005 -51.41 23.90 8.68
CA LEU A 1005 -51.83 23.10 7.51
C LEU A 1005 -51.01 23.41 6.24
N LYS A 1006 -50.09 24.39 6.30
CA LYS A 1006 -49.22 24.81 5.18
C LYS A 1006 -47.73 24.52 5.41
N LEU A 1007 -47.38 24.07 6.62
CA LEU A 1007 -46.13 23.39 6.96
C LEU A 1007 -46.39 21.89 6.94
#